data_AF-A0ABD4SJ24-F1
#
_entry.id   AF-A0ABD4SJ24-F1
#
_cell.length_a   1.000
_cell.length_b   1.000
_cell.length_c   1.000
_cell.angle_alpha   90.00
_cell.angle_beta   90.00
_cell.angle_gamma   90.00
#
_symmetry.space_group_name_H-M   'P 1'
#
loop_
_entity.id
_entity.type
_entity.pdbx_description
1 polymer ?
#
loop_
_entity_poly.entity_id
_entity_poly.type
_entity_poly.pdbx_seq_one_letter_code
_entity_poly.pdbx_strand_id
1 'polypeptide(L)'
;MKKISKNVLLVSSVGLAGSAFAVTNTHPVFAASNAATNANSSQDVASAQTQVNEAQKEVDQTQSQLNAAEGQLSTANNNLDQKNADLQKAKEAVDNANSKVASASSDNSSAQSQLDKAQSDVDSANSDYQDAVKEDKDQQQKVADAESELKDKQGQLDEIHKKNSDINAQIDSTNSDINNYQSQISDLQKKKDELTPKLDAAQEALNAKQQKIDAATQDLQKAQKDLGEATSTNEQFPLPQSYIDYVTGKSIDWDTATKDLQEAAASYTSPFADGDASDNVYDDPSALSDSDRKRLNLYVKNLIDSINSQVGSTNKMTVTDGSLEYAKRYTQRFQSINKLLQSDSDAIELASANMGLVDYAVIGYDIAADRQVISKSVSISNGNVQTSYEYGTTKMSEIAKAAFDLITQQLADPSSYKNIIDHNCYFSVAVTTRDDKFHVCLLTIYSSGLPSSFGTKEVLPDEIVAKEDAVKKAQTALDQAKNDASPEQSTYDQLQSQNQELDQQISDLQAKINDAQNSINDLRSQIEDDRFAQLDVNVANADLTQEQSAAQLTAAKVQSAQTWLNTAQSTLASAKQGVDSTKAELDKAESDLNNVKQKLQAAQQAYDSASKAQSDASKNVDSLKQQLATANTKLAHAKAELVLAQTKQNTDNKQNQGSSDNKQSQGNSDNKQKSDNSNTKKDTNNSKSSSSTTGKKTTKKATTKKKSTNKAIKKTNKKKTPKKAAKKLTKKTIKKSSKKAKSTKKTTKKKVAKKVKKAKKVVVASSKFTSLKGSKKAFVGKWKKAKSVSGYQVRYSTASSMKKAKTKSTKATKLKVSGLKSKKKYYVQLRSYRKLSNNTYYSAWTKAKTVKTR
;
A
#
# COMPACT_ATOMS: atom_id res chain seq x y z
N MET A 1 61.25 -66.28 20.54
CA MET A 1 61.73 -67.37 19.67
C MET A 1 63.23 -67.17 19.46
N LYS A 2 64.07 -68.20 19.66
CA LYS A 2 65.56 -68.16 19.60
C LYS A 2 66.24 -67.17 20.59
N LYS A 3 67.57 -67.11 20.76
CA LYS A 3 68.66 -68.10 21.08
C LYS A 3 70.02 -67.37 20.91
N ILE A 4 71.05 -67.78 21.67
CA ILE A 4 72.51 -67.65 21.39
C ILE A 4 73.22 -66.30 21.69
N SER A 5 74.05 -66.30 22.75
CA SER A 5 75.51 -65.94 22.83
C SER A 5 75.85 -65.78 24.33
N LYS A 6 76.82 -66.41 25.02
CA LYS A 6 78.16 -66.99 24.72
C LYS A 6 79.26 -65.97 24.40
N ASN A 7 79.97 -65.50 25.44
CA ASN A 7 81.42 -65.64 25.71
C ASN A 7 81.65 -65.14 27.16
N VAL A 8 82.45 -65.74 28.07
CA VAL A 8 83.81 -66.33 28.02
C VAL A 8 84.92 -65.27 28.06
N LEU A 9 85.63 -65.22 29.20
CA LEU A 9 87.09 -65.06 29.24
C LEU A 9 87.66 -65.83 30.45
N LEU A 10 88.86 -66.41 30.31
CA LEU A 10 89.64 -67.02 31.40
C LEU A 10 90.78 -66.10 31.82
N VAL A 11 91.25 -66.23 33.07
CA VAL A 11 92.64 -65.95 33.45
C VAL A 11 93.13 -67.10 34.36
N SER A 12 94.33 -67.59 34.03
CA SER A 12 95.21 -68.63 34.64
C SER A 12 94.93 -69.16 36.06
N SER A 13 95.11 -70.44 36.42
CA SER A 13 96.08 -71.49 36.01
C SER A 13 97.49 -71.40 36.67
N VAL A 14 98.19 -72.56 36.72
CA VAL A 14 99.44 -72.85 37.47
C VAL A 14 99.24 -73.00 38.99
N GLY A 15 99.76 -74.05 39.67
CA GLY A 15 100.34 -75.29 39.17
C GLY A 15 101.23 -76.05 40.19
N LEU A 16 101.59 -77.29 39.83
CA LEU A 16 102.69 -78.14 40.36
C LEU A 16 102.63 -78.69 41.82
N ALA A 17 103.03 -79.97 41.92
CA ALA A 17 103.51 -80.71 43.10
C ALA A 17 102.54 -80.89 44.30
N GLY A 18 102.67 -81.92 45.12
CA GLY A 18 103.59 -83.06 45.10
C GLY A 18 103.66 -83.74 46.48
N SER A 19 104.05 -85.02 46.53
CA SER A 19 103.86 -85.94 47.69
C SER A 19 102.37 -86.21 48.02
N ALA A 20 101.87 -87.43 48.25
CA ALA A 20 102.52 -88.72 48.49
C ALA A 20 103.41 -88.76 49.76
N PHE A 21 102.81 -88.45 50.90
CA PHE A 21 103.43 -88.67 52.21
C PHE A 21 103.03 -90.04 52.76
N ALA A 22 103.78 -91.08 52.41
CA ALA A 22 103.73 -92.35 53.10
C ALA A 22 104.44 -92.19 54.45
N VAL A 23 103.68 -92.15 55.55
CA VAL A 23 104.26 -92.12 56.91
C VAL A 23 104.79 -93.52 57.25
N THR A 24 105.99 -93.80 56.73
CA THR A 24 106.84 -94.87 57.21
C THR A 24 107.50 -94.44 58.51
N ASN A 25 107.05 -94.99 59.63
CA ASN A 25 107.84 -95.08 60.86
C ASN A 25 107.82 -96.56 61.27
N THR A 26 108.67 -97.41 60.68
CA THR A 26 110.05 -97.68 61.16
C THR A 26 110.07 -98.07 62.64
N HIS A 27 110.37 -99.34 62.88
CA HIS A 27 110.59 -99.87 64.23
C HIS A 27 111.80 -99.17 64.88
N PRO A 28 111.76 -98.84 66.19
CA PRO A 28 112.98 -98.77 66.96
C PRO A 28 113.56 -100.19 67.07
N VAL A 29 114.62 -100.46 66.30
CA VAL A 29 115.40 -101.70 66.42
C VAL A 29 116.25 -101.63 67.69
N PHE A 30 115.74 -102.21 68.79
CA PHE A 30 116.58 -102.53 69.94
C PHE A 30 117.27 -103.87 69.72
N ALA A 31 118.42 -103.83 69.06
CA ALA A 31 119.30 -104.98 68.85
C ALA A 31 120.58 -104.84 69.71
N ALA A 32 120.54 -105.43 70.90
CA ALA A 32 121.71 -105.83 71.68
C ALA A 32 121.32 -107.13 72.40
N SER A 33 121.86 -108.32 72.16
CA SER A 33 123.18 -108.78 71.69
C SER A 33 124.26 -108.87 72.79
N ASN A 34 124.18 -109.97 73.54
CA ASN A 34 125.28 -110.72 74.19
C ASN A 34 126.06 -110.13 75.39
N ALA A 35 126.68 -111.08 76.08
CA ALA A 35 127.81 -110.98 77.02
C ALA A 35 127.54 -110.41 78.42
N ALA A 36 127.52 -111.33 79.38
CA ALA A 36 127.41 -111.10 80.81
C ALA A 36 128.57 -110.29 81.42
N THR A 37 128.27 -109.47 82.42
CA THR A 37 128.96 -109.46 83.74
C THR A 37 128.06 -108.78 84.79
N ASN A 38 128.43 -108.87 86.08
CA ASN A 38 127.50 -108.62 87.19
C ASN A 38 127.19 -107.13 87.48
N ALA A 39 125.90 -106.88 87.73
CA ALA A 39 125.29 -105.94 88.68
C ALA A 39 125.71 -104.44 88.70
N ASN A 40 124.78 -103.57 88.28
CA ASN A 40 124.27 -102.49 89.15
C ASN A 40 122.92 -101.92 88.66
N SER A 41 121.96 -101.66 89.55
CA SER A 41 120.54 -101.45 89.19
C SER A 41 119.96 -100.10 89.64
N SER A 42 120.40 -99.00 89.01
CA SER A 42 119.89 -97.64 89.31
C SER A 42 119.62 -96.74 88.08
N GLN A 43 119.97 -97.14 86.86
CA GLN A 43 120.07 -96.21 85.72
C GLN A 43 118.88 -96.29 84.73
N ASP A 44 118.21 -97.45 84.64
CA ASP A 44 117.10 -97.66 83.69
C ASP A 44 115.82 -96.89 84.08
N VAL A 45 115.53 -96.78 85.38
CA VAL A 45 114.33 -96.11 85.91
C VAL A 45 114.32 -94.62 85.54
N ALA A 46 115.48 -93.95 85.60
CA ALA A 46 115.63 -92.55 85.19
C ALA A 46 115.37 -92.34 83.69
N SER A 47 115.76 -93.31 82.86
CA SER A 47 115.56 -93.27 81.41
C SER A 47 114.07 -93.38 81.05
N ALA A 48 113.35 -94.33 81.66
CA ALA A 48 111.90 -94.47 81.50
C ALA A 48 111.13 -93.24 82.03
N GLN A 49 111.54 -92.69 83.18
CA GLN A 49 110.94 -91.46 83.72
C GLN A 49 111.14 -90.26 82.79
N THR A 50 112.26 -90.17 82.09
CA THR A 50 112.52 -89.10 81.11
C THR A 50 111.57 -89.21 79.91
N GLN A 51 111.27 -90.42 79.43
CA GLN A 51 110.30 -90.65 78.36
C GLN A 51 108.87 -90.32 78.81
N VAL A 52 108.49 -90.64 80.06
CA VAL A 52 107.20 -90.20 80.64
C VAL A 52 107.10 -88.67 80.67
N ASN A 53 108.16 -87.97 81.06
CA ASN A 53 108.17 -86.51 81.15
C ASN A 53 108.05 -85.86 79.76
N GLU A 54 108.77 -86.36 78.75
CA GLU A 54 108.71 -85.81 77.40
C GLU A 54 107.38 -86.13 76.70
N ALA A 55 106.80 -87.33 76.93
CA ALA A 55 105.45 -87.66 76.44
C ALA A 55 104.36 -86.84 77.16
N GLN A 56 104.53 -86.52 78.44
CA GLN A 56 103.62 -85.62 79.17
C GLN A 56 103.71 -84.21 78.57
N LYS A 57 104.92 -83.72 78.28
CA LYS A 57 105.17 -82.45 77.59
C LYS A 57 104.59 -82.42 76.17
N GLU A 58 104.62 -83.52 75.41
CA GLU A 58 103.92 -83.63 74.13
C GLU A 58 102.39 -83.51 74.29
N VAL A 59 101.81 -84.16 75.30
CA VAL A 59 100.39 -84.04 75.66
C VAL A 59 100.04 -82.60 76.07
N ASP A 60 100.80 -81.99 76.97
CA ASP A 60 100.54 -80.65 77.50
C ASP A 60 100.68 -79.57 76.41
N GLN A 61 101.67 -79.71 75.52
CA GLN A 61 101.84 -78.84 74.35
C GLN A 61 100.70 -79.01 73.34
N THR A 62 100.28 -80.25 73.04
CA THR A 62 99.16 -80.51 72.12
C THR A 62 97.84 -80.04 72.71
N GLN A 63 97.64 -80.18 74.02
CA GLN A 63 96.48 -79.66 74.74
C GLN A 63 96.46 -78.12 74.74
N SER A 64 97.62 -77.46 74.91
CA SER A 64 97.73 -76.01 74.80
C SER A 64 97.38 -75.51 73.39
N GLN A 65 97.89 -76.19 72.36
CA GLN A 65 97.56 -75.91 70.96
C GLN A 65 96.07 -76.18 70.66
N LEU A 66 95.49 -77.25 71.20
CA LEU A 66 94.06 -77.54 71.07
C LEU A 66 93.21 -76.45 71.73
N ASN A 67 93.53 -76.04 72.96
CA ASN A 67 92.79 -74.97 73.66
C ASN A 67 92.84 -73.64 72.87
N ALA A 68 93.99 -73.33 72.25
CA ALA A 68 94.13 -72.18 71.37
C ALA A 68 93.29 -72.31 70.08
N ALA A 69 93.27 -73.50 69.46
CA ALA A 69 92.48 -73.79 68.27
C ALA A 69 90.96 -73.77 68.57
N GLU A 70 90.52 -74.23 69.74
CA GLU A 70 89.12 -74.14 70.18
C GLU A 70 88.70 -72.69 70.46
N GLY A 71 89.61 -71.85 70.98
CA GLY A 71 89.41 -70.40 71.07
C GLY A 71 89.30 -69.72 69.70
N GLN A 72 90.12 -70.15 68.72
CA GLN A 72 90.02 -69.70 67.34
C GLN A 72 88.70 -70.15 66.67
N LEU A 73 88.27 -71.40 66.89
CA LEU A 73 86.99 -71.92 66.40
C LEU A 73 85.80 -71.19 67.03
N SER A 74 85.84 -70.90 68.34
CA SER A 74 84.83 -70.07 69.00
C SER A 74 84.76 -68.67 68.38
N THR A 75 85.92 -68.04 68.13
CA THR A 75 86.01 -66.74 67.44
C THR A 75 85.46 -66.80 66.01
N ALA A 76 85.73 -67.89 65.28
CA ALA A 76 85.24 -68.09 63.92
C ALA A 76 83.72 -68.34 63.87
N ASN A 77 83.17 -69.12 64.82
CA ASN A 77 81.73 -69.31 64.99
C ASN A 77 81.03 -67.96 65.25
N ASN A 78 81.50 -67.18 66.24
CA ASN A 78 80.95 -65.87 66.58
C ASN A 78 80.97 -64.90 65.39
N ASN A 79 82.04 -64.91 64.58
CA ASN A 79 82.13 -64.12 63.35
C ASN A 79 81.15 -64.62 62.27
N LEU A 80 81.01 -65.94 62.09
CA LEU A 80 80.05 -66.53 61.16
C LEU A 80 78.60 -66.17 61.51
N ASP A 81 78.22 -66.25 62.79
CA ASP A 81 76.90 -65.84 63.27
C ASP A 81 76.64 -64.35 63.05
N GLN A 82 77.63 -63.49 63.32
CA GLN A 82 77.53 -62.06 63.01
C GLN A 82 77.36 -61.82 61.50
N LYS A 83 78.10 -62.52 60.63
CA LYS A 83 77.94 -62.38 59.17
C LYS A 83 76.63 -62.96 58.65
N ASN A 84 76.08 -64.00 59.30
CA ASN A 84 74.74 -64.50 59.04
C ASN A 84 73.68 -63.45 59.38
N ALA A 85 73.80 -62.79 60.53
CA ALA A 85 72.92 -61.69 60.93
C ALA A 85 73.04 -60.47 60.01
N ASP A 86 74.25 -60.12 59.57
CA ASP A 86 74.48 -59.04 58.59
C ASP A 86 73.84 -59.39 57.22
N LEU A 87 73.97 -60.64 56.79
CA LEU A 87 73.37 -61.17 55.55
C LEU A 87 71.83 -61.20 55.61
N GLN A 88 71.24 -61.54 56.75
CA GLN A 88 69.78 -61.50 56.95
C GLN A 88 69.25 -60.06 56.87
N LYS A 89 69.87 -59.11 57.59
CA LYS A 89 69.54 -57.68 57.49
C LYS A 89 69.69 -57.15 56.06
N ALA A 90 70.68 -57.63 55.30
CA ALA A 90 70.86 -57.22 53.91
C ALA A 90 69.75 -57.77 52.98
N LYS A 91 69.21 -58.96 53.26
CA LYS A 91 68.04 -59.53 52.54
C LYS A 91 66.77 -58.73 52.87
N GLU A 92 66.50 -58.50 54.15
CA GLU A 92 65.40 -57.64 54.62
C GLU A 92 65.47 -56.23 54.00
N ALA A 93 66.67 -55.66 53.88
CA ALA A 93 66.87 -54.37 53.23
C ALA A 93 66.54 -54.39 51.72
N VAL A 94 66.87 -55.48 51.00
CA VAL A 94 66.47 -55.67 49.60
C VAL A 94 64.95 -55.77 49.47
N ASP A 95 64.29 -56.53 50.35
CA ASP A 95 62.82 -56.67 50.31
C ASP A 95 62.10 -55.36 50.61
N ASN A 96 62.56 -54.61 51.63
CA ASN A 96 62.06 -53.26 51.90
C ASN A 96 62.30 -52.28 50.75
N ALA A 97 63.41 -52.40 50.02
CA ALA A 97 63.68 -51.57 48.84
C ALA A 97 62.83 -51.98 47.63
N ASN A 98 62.60 -53.29 47.42
CA ASN A 98 61.66 -53.80 46.41
C ASN A 98 60.24 -53.28 46.67
N SER A 99 59.78 -53.25 47.92
CA SER A 99 58.46 -52.70 48.29
C SER A 99 58.34 -51.20 47.97
N LYS A 100 59.41 -50.41 48.16
CA LYS A 100 59.44 -48.98 47.80
C LYS A 100 59.40 -48.73 46.29
N VAL A 101 60.10 -49.55 45.51
CA VAL A 101 60.00 -49.51 44.03
C VAL A 101 58.59 -49.87 43.59
N ALA A 102 57.98 -50.90 44.20
CA ALA A 102 56.60 -51.29 43.88
C ALA A 102 55.57 -50.19 44.20
N SER A 103 55.69 -49.48 45.32
CA SER A 103 54.81 -48.34 45.62
C SER A 103 55.04 -47.18 44.65
N ALA A 104 56.29 -46.73 44.46
CA ALA A 104 56.59 -45.62 43.55
C ALA A 104 56.16 -45.91 42.09
N SER A 105 56.29 -47.17 41.64
CA SER A 105 55.80 -47.61 40.33
C SER A 105 54.27 -47.59 40.23
N SER A 106 53.56 -47.89 41.32
CA SER A 106 52.10 -47.77 41.40
C SER A 106 51.66 -46.31 41.37
N ASP A 107 52.34 -45.44 42.14
CA ASP A 107 52.02 -44.02 42.25
C ASP A 107 52.28 -43.28 40.92
N ASN A 108 53.41 -43.55 40.26
CA ASN A 108 53.70 -43.07 38.90
C ASN A 108 52.67 -43.56 37.86
N SER A 109 52.21 -44.82 37.97
CA SER A 109 51.13 -45.33 37.09
C SER A 109 49.78 -44.63 37.33
N SER A 110 49.50 -44.27 38.58
CA SER A 110 48.32 -43.47 38.94
C SER A 110 48.42 -42.04 38.41
N ALA A 111 49.59 -41.41 38.54
CA ALA A 111 49.86 -40.07 38.01
C ALA A 111 49.70 -40.04 36.47
N GLN A 112 50.24 -41.04 35.75
CA GLN A 112 50.06 -41.15 34.30
C GLN A 112 48.58 -41.30 33.93
N SER A 113 47.82 -42.11 34.67
CA SER A 113 46.37 -42.27 34.45
C SER A 113 45.59 -40.97 34.68
N GLN A 114 46.05 -40.11 35.60
CA GLN A 114 45.48 -38.77 35.83
C GLN A 114 45.87 -37.79 34.72
N LEU A 115 47.09 -37.88 34.19
CA LEU A 115 47.58 -37.11 33.05
C LEU A 115 46.76 -37.41 31.78
N ASP A 116 46.57 -38.69 31.47
CA ASP A 116 45.78 -39.14 30.31
C ASP A 116 44.32 -38.64 30.41
N LYS A 117 43.73 -38.70 31.62
CA LYS A 117 42.39 -38.14 31.86
C LYS A 117 42.37 -36.61 31.68
N ALA A 118 43.35 -35.88 32.22
CA ALA A 118 43.43 -34.43 32.10
C ALA A 118 43.61 -33.96 30.65
N GLN A 119 44.30 -34.75 29.80
CA GLN A 119 44.37 -34.49 28.37
C GLN A 119 42.99 -34.68 27.70
N SER A 120 42.28 -35.76 28.02
CA SER A 120 40.91 -35.99 27.51
C SER A 120 39.93 -34.89 27.97
N ASP A 121 40.09 -34.36 29.19
CA ASP A 121 39.29 -33.25 29.69
C ASP A 121 39.58 -31.94 28.90
N VAL A 122 40.84 -31.69 28.54
CA VAL A 122 41.23 -30.55 27.67
C VAL A 122 40.67 -30.70 26.26
N ASP A 123 40.76 -31.88 25.66
CA ASP A 123 40.30 -32.13 24.30
C ASP A 123 38.78 -31.95 24.19
N SER A 124 38.03 -32.43 25.20
CA SER A 124 36.58 -32.20 25.33
C SER A 124 36.25 -30.71 25.49
N ALA A 125 36.89 -30.02 26.44
CA ALA A 125 36.62 -28.60 26.71
C ALA A 125 36.98 -27.69 25.51
N ASN A 126 37.98 -28.08 24.71
CA ASN A 126 38.28 -27.39 23.46
C ASN A 126 37.19 -27.63 22.41
N SER A 127 36.64 -28.84 22.28
CA SER A 127 35.51 -29.11 21.39
C SER A 127 34.28 -28.26 21.77
N ASP A 128 33.91 -28.24 23.05
CA ASP A 128 32.79 -27.43 23.57
C ASP A 128 33.01 -25.92 23.30
N TYR A 129 34.24 -25.44 23.40
CA TYR A 129 34.59 -24.06 23.07
C TYR A 129 34.45 -23.76 21.56
N GLN A 130 34.94 -24.62 20.67
CA GLN A 130 34.81 -24.41 19.22
C GLN A 130 33.34 -24.44 18.77
N ASP A 131 32.52 -25.36 19.32
CA ASP A 131 31.09 -25.41 19.03
C ASP A 131 30.34 -24.19 19.57
N ALA A 132 30.69 -23.68 20.77
CA ALA A 132 30.14 -22.43 21.29
C ALA A 132 30.51 -21.21 20.44
N VAL A 133 31.77 -21.11 19.98
CA VAL A 133 32.25 -20.03 19.09
C VAL A 133 31.51 -20.08 17.74
N LYS A 134 31.25 -21.29 17.23
CA LYS A 134 30.46 -21.47 16.01
C LYS A 134 28.99 -21.07 16.23
N GLU A 135 28.38 -21.46 17.35
CA GLU A 135 27.00 -21.08 17.69
C GLU A 135 26.85 -19.55 17.79
N ASP A 136 27.81 -18.87 18.44
CA ASP A 136 27.81 -17.40 18.50
C ASP A 136 27.96 -16.79 17.10
N LYS A 137 28.92 -17.24 16.29
CA LYS A 137 29.11 -16.72 14.93
C LYS A 137 27.86 -16.89 14.06
N ASP A 138 27.20 -18.05 14.12
CA ASP A 138 25.93 -18.30 13.43
C ASP A 138 24.77 -17.45 13.97
N GLN A 139 24.86 -16.94 15.21
CA GLN A 139 23.90 -16.03 15.84
C GLN A 139 24.17 -14.56 15.52
N GLN A 140 25.43 -14.11 15.52
CA GLN A 140 25.83 -12.76 15.11
C GLN A 140 25.42 -12.47 13.66
N GLN A 141 25.49 -13.47 12.77
CA GLN A 141 25.01 -13.29 11.38
C GLN A 141 23.51 -12.99 11.32
N LYS A 142 22.68 -13.59 12.20
CA LYS A 142 21.23 -13.30 12.24
C LYS A 142 20.95 -11.89 12.74
N VAL A 143 21.77 -11.36 13.64
CA VAL A 143 21.71 -9.95 14.07
C VAL A 143 21.96 -9.05 12.86
N ALA A 144 23.05 -9.27 12.12
CA ALA A 144 23.35 -8.49 10.91
C ALA A 144 22.26 -8.60 9.82
N ASP A 145 21.69 -9.79 9.62
CA ASP A 145 20.57 -10.01 8.70
C ASP A 145 19.31 -9.23 9.15
N ALA A 146 19.01 -9.22 10.46
CA ALA A 146 17.87 -8.49 11.03
C ALA A 146 18.06 -6.96 11.03
N GLU A 147 19.29 -6.46 11.27
CA GLU A 147 19.64 -5.05 11.10
C GLU A 147 19.44 -4.61 9.65
N SER A 148 19.80 -5.47 8.67
CA SER A 148 19.56 -5.20 7.26
C SER A 148 18.07 -5.19 6.91
N GLU A 149 17.26 -6.12 7.43
CA GLU A 149 15.80 -6.07 7.19
C GLU A 149 15.16 -4.84 7.85
N LEU A 150 15.52 -4.50 9.09
CA LEU A 150 15.04 -3.29 9.76
C LEU A 150 15.36 -2.02 8.95
N LYS A 151 16.58 -1.91 8.43
CA LYS A 151 17.00 -0.79 7.58
C LYS A 151 16.19 -0.72 6.27
N ASP A 152 15.99 -1.87 5.61
CA ASP A 152 15.16 -1.95 4.40
C ASP A 152 13.69 -1.59 4.68
N LYS A 153 13.15 -1.92 5.87
CA LYS A 153 11.81 -1.50 6.30
C LYS A 153 11.73 -0.01 6.57
N GLN A 154 12.71 0.57 7.26
CA GLN A 154 12.75 2.00 7.55
C GLN A 154 12.80 2.81 6.24
N GLY A 155 13.68 2.45 5.30
CA GLY A 155 13.74 3.12 3.99
C GLY A 155 12.43 3.03 3.18
N GLN A 156 11.64 1.97 3.34
CA GLN A 156 10.31 1.85 2.74
C GLN A 156 9.27 2.79 3.41
N LEU A 157 9.36 2.98 4.73
CA LEU A 157 8.55 3.95 5.47
C LEU A 157 8.92 5.39 5.09
N ASP A 158 10.21 5.70 5.03
CA ASP A 158 10.73 7.02 4.64
C ASP A 158 10.29 7.40 3.20
N GLU A 159 10.29 6.43 2.26
CA GLU A 159 9.81 6.66 0.88
C GLU A 159 8.30 6.92 0.83
N ILE A 160 7.50 6.35 1.74
CA ILE A 160 6.06 6.63 1.88
C ILE A 160 5.84 8.01 2.49
N HIS A 161 6.52 8.33 3.58
CA HIS A 161 6.44 9.64 4.24
C HIS A 161 6.82 10.78 3.30
N LYS A 162 7.89 10.60 2.50
CA LYS A 162 8.25 11.58 1.48
C LYS A 162 7.15 11.77 0.44
N LYS A 163 6.61 10.70 -0.16
CA LYS A 163 5.52 10.82 -1.16
C LYS A 163 4.30 11.51 -0.58
N ASN A 164 3.89 11.15 0.63
CA ASN A 164 2.75 11.75 1.31
C ASN A 164 3.00 13.25 1.58
N SER A 165 4.24 13.65 1.92
CA SER A 165 4.64 15.05 2.05
C SER A 165 4.62 15.81 0.71
N ASP A 166 5.20 15.22 -0.35
CA ASP A 166 5.23 15.80 -1.69
C ASP A 166 3.80 15.98 -2.26
N ILE A 167 2.89 15.03 -1.98
CA ILE A 167 1.46 15.09 -2.34
C ILE A 167 0.71 16.17 -1.53
N ASN A 168 0.96 16.29 -0.22
CA ASN A 168 0.32 17.32 0.60
C ASN A 168 0.73 18.72 0.15
N ALA A 169 2.02 18.95 -0.16
CA ALA A 169 2.48 20.23 -0.70
C ALA A 169 1.81 20.60 -2.04
N GLN A 170 1.52 19.61 -2.89
CA GLN A 170 0.74 19.83 -4.12
C GLN A 170 -0.74 20.16 -3.81
N ILE A 171 -1.36 19.48 -2.83
CA ILE A 171 -2.72 19.79 -2.38
C ILE A 171 -2.79 21.23 -1.84
N ASP A 172 -1.81 21.67 -1.05
CA ASP A 172 -1.78 23.01 -0.48
C ASP A 172 -1.55 24.11 -1.53
N SER A 173 -0.72 23.85 -2.55
CA SER A 173 -0.61 24.71 -3.74
C SER A 173 -1.95 24.83 -4.46
N THR A 174 -2.61 23.71 -4.76
CA THR A 174 -3.91 23.71 -5.47
C THR A 174 -5.03 24.35 -4.62
N ASN A 175 -4.97 24.26 -3.29
CA ASN A 175 -5.87 25.02 -2.40
C ASN A 175 -5.61 26.53 -2.52
N SER A 176 -4.34 26.97 -2.63
CA SER A 176 -3.99 28.38 -2.85
C SER A 176 -4.53 28.89 -4.19
N ASP A 177 -4.45 28.08 -5.25
CA ASP A 177 -5.04 28.42 -6.55
C ASP A 177 -6.57 28.56 -6.47
N ILE A 178 -7.26 27.63 -5.78
CA ILE A 178 -8.70 27.71 -5.53
C ILE A 178 -9.07 29.01 -4.79
N ASN A 179 -8.34 29.36 -3.73
CA ASN A 179 -8.57 30.59 -2.97
C ASN A 179 -8.37 31.84 -3.86
N ASN A 180 -7.39 31.82 -4.76
CA ASN A 180 -7.14 32.89 -5.71
C ASN A 180 -8.30 33.03 -6.71
N TYR A 181 -8.76 31.93 -7.33
CA TYR A 181 -9.91 31.93 -8.23
C TYR A 181 -11.21 32.38 -7.51
N GLN A 182 -11.40 32.02 -6.23
CA GLN A 182 -12.52 32.50 -5.43
C GLN A 182 -12.47 34.01 -5.18
N SER A 183 -11.29 34.59 -4.96
CA SER A 183 -11.12 36.05 -4.88
C SER A 183 -11.46 36.72 -6.22
N GLN A 184 -10.96 36.19 -7.34
CA GLN A 184 -11.25 36.72 -8.67
C GLN A 184 -12.76 36.67 -8.99
N ILE A 185 -13.46 35.58 -8.66
CA ILE A 185 -14.92 35.49 -8.78
C ILE A 185 -15.60 36.56 -7.92
N SER A 186 -15.15 36.77 -6.68
CA SER A 186 -15.72 37.77 -5.77
C SER A 186 -15.58 39.20 -6.30
N ASP A 187 -14.48 39.52 -6.97
CA ASP A 187 -14.25 40.84 -7.57
C ASP A 187 -14.97 41.03 -8.91
N LEU A 188 -15.17 39.95 -9.70
CA LEU A 188 -16.05 39.98 -10.87
C LEU A 188 -17.53 40.11 -10.49
N GLN A 189 -17.96 39.48 -9.39
CA GLN A 189 -19.31 39.61 -8.84
C GLN A 189 -19.62 41.06 -8.45
N LYS A 190 -18.73 41.74 -7.72
CA LYS A 190 -18.88 43.19 -7.44
C LYS A 190 -19.04 44.04 -8.70
N LYS A 191 -18.23 43.78 -9.74
CA LYS A 191 -18.36 44.48 -11.04
C LYS A 191 -19.71 44.22 -11.69
N LYS A 192 -20.28 43.02 -11.54
CA LYS A 192 -21.62 42.69 -12.03
C LYS A 192 -22.71 43.40 -11.23
N ASP A 193 -22.58 43.47 -9.92
CA ASP A 193 -23.47 44.23 -9.03
C ASP A 193 -23.44 45.74 -9.36
N GLU A 194 -22.28 46.29 -9.72
CA GLU A 194 -22.11 47.68 -10.20
C GLU A 194 -22.61 47.92 -11.64
N LEU A 195 -22.73 46.88 -12.46
CA LEU A 195 -23.17 46.95 -13.86
C LEU A 195 -24.69 46.79 -13.98
N THR A 196 -25.29 45.93 -13.16
CA THR A 196 -26.71 45.60 -13.16
C THR A 196 -27.63 46.84 -13.15
N PRO A 197 -27.54 47.79 -12.19
CA PRO A 197 -28.42 48.96 -12.19
C PRO A 197 -28.20 49.92 -13.38
N LYS A 198 -27.05 49.85 -14.06
CA LYS A 198 -26.79 50.62 -15.30
C LYS A 198 -27.50 49.97 -16.50
N LEU A 199 -27.49 48.63 -16.55
CA LEU A 199 -28.22 47.86 -17.56
C LEU A 199 -29.74 48.02 -17.39
N ASP A 200 -30.24 47.99 -16.15
CA ASP A 200 -31.65 48.22 -15.84
C ASP A 200 -32.09 49.63 -16.27
N ALA A 201 -31.32 50.67 -15.91
CA ALA A 201 -31.60 52.05 -16.31
C ALA A 201 -31.54 52.25 -17.84
N ALA A 202 -30.61 51.58 -18.54
CA ALA A 202 -30.55 51.61 -20.00
C ALA A 202 -31.76 50.89 -20.64
N GLN A 203 -32.22 49.78 -20.04
CA GLN A 203 -33.43 49.07 -20.48
C GLN A 203 -34.70 49.92 -20.29
N GLU A 204 -34.83 50.63 -19.16
CA GLU A 204 -35.94 51.56 -18.91
C GLU A 204 -35.93 52.74 -19.90
N ALA A 205 -34.75 53.34 -20.15
CA ALA A 205 -34.60 54.42 -21.13
C ALA A 205 -34.99 53.96 -22.55
N LEU A 206 -34.50 52.79 -22.97
CA LEU A 206 -34.85 52.17 -24.26
C LEU A 206 -36.36 51.90 -24.37
N ASN A 207 -36.98 51.33 -23.33
CA ASN A 207 -38.43 51.09 -23.29
C ASN A 207 -39.23 52.40 -23.42
N ALA A 208 -38.77 53.48 -22.77
CA ALA A 208 -39.39 54.80 -22.89
C ALA A 208 -39.22 55.45 -24.28
N LYS A 209 -38.15 55.13 -25.02
CA LYS A 209 -38.02 55.49 -26.45
C LYS A 209 -38.93 54.63 -27.34
N GLN A 210 -39.02 53.33 -27.09
CA GLN A 210 -39.90 52.43 -27.84
C GLN A 210 -41.38 52.85 -27.75
N GLN A 211 -41.86 53.23 -26.55
CA GLN A 211 -43.22 53.77 -26.39
C GLN A 211 -43.50 55.01 -27.26
N LYS A 212 -42.49 55.84 -27.55
CA LYS A 212 -42.63 56.99 -28.48
C LYS A 212 -42.68 56.55 -29.94
N ILE A 213 -41.92 55.52 -30.32
CA ILE A 213 -41.99 54.90 -31.66
C ILE A 213 -43.38 54.29 -31.87
N ASP A 214 -43.90 53.58 -30.87
CA ASP A 214 -45.22 52.94 -30.92
C ASP A 214 -46.34 54.00 -31.05
N ALA A 215 -46.26 55.09 -30.28
CA ALA A 215 -47.20 56.21 -30.38
C ALA A 215 -47.14 56.91 -31.75
N ALA A 216 -45.94 57.26 -32.24
CA ALA A 216 -45.78 57.88 -33.56
C ALA A 216 -46.21 56.95 -34.71
N THR A 217 -46.13 55.62 -34.51
CA THR A 217 -46.67 54.63 -35.45
C THR A 217 -48.20 54.64 -35.47
N GLN A 218 -48.85 54.80 -34.31
CA GLN A 218 -50.31 54.95 -34.23
C GLN A 218 -50.79 56.28 -34.84
N ASP A 219 -50.08 57.39 -34.59
CA ASP A 219 -50.38 58.68 -35.20
C ASP A 219 -50.28 58.62 -36.74
N LEU A 220 -49.27 57.94 -37.27
CA LEU A 220 -49.11 57.71 -38.72
C LEU A 220 -50.26 56.89 -39.29
N GLN A 221 -50.61 55.76 -38.65
CA GLN A 221 -51.74 54.92 -39.08
C GLN A 221 -53.07 55.68 -39.03
N LYS A 222 -53.27 56.53 -38.01
CA LYS A 222 -54.45 57.39 -37.93
C LYS A 222 -54.49 58.41 -39.06
N ALA A 223 -53.39 59.13 -39.32
CA ALA A 223 -53.32 60.11 -40.40
C ALA A 223 -53.58 59.46 -41.78
N GLN A 224 -53.05 58.25 -42.01
CA GLN A 224 -53.28 57.49 -43.24
C GLN A 224 -54.75 57.07 -43.39
N LYS A 225 -55.42 56.67 -42.30
CA LYS A 225 -56.85 56.38 -42.30
C LYS A 225 -57.70 57.63 -42.57
N ASP A 226 -57.43 58.73 -41.85
CA ASP A 226 -58.14 60.00 -41.98
C ASP A 226 -58.05 60.58 -43.41
N LEU A 227 -56.97 60.30 -44.15
CA LEU A 227 -56.79 60.67 -45.56
C LEU A 227 -57.67 59.83 -46.49
N GLY A 228 -57.68 58.50 -46.33
CA GLY A 228 -58.45 57.60 -47.19
C GLY A 228 -59.97 57.75 -47.07
N GLU A 229 -60.46 58.23 -45.92
CA GLU A 229 -61.88 58.56 -45.72
C GLU A 229 -62.28 59.86 -46.44
N ALA A 230 -61.37 60.84 -46.57
CA ALA A 230 -61.63 62.13 -47.21
C ALA A 230 -61.70 62.08 -48.75
N THR A 231 -61.22 61.02 -49.40
CA THR A 231 -61.16 60.88 -50.87
C THR A 231 -62.40 60.25 -51.51
N SER A 232 -63.52 60.14 -50.79
CA SER A 232 -64.72 59.39 -51.22
C SER A 232 -65.94 60.29 -51.45
N THR A 233 -66.17 60.75 -52.69
CA THR A 233 -67.29 61.64 -53.05
C THR A 233 -68.58 60.87 -53.35
N ASN A 234 -69.71 61.31 -52.76
CA ASN A 234 -71.00 60.61 -52.78
C ASN A 234 -72.02 61.18 -53.79
N GLU A 235 -71.56 61.91 -54.80
CA GLU A 235 -72.39 62.60 -55.79
C GLU A 235 -72.52 61.75 -57.07
N GLN A 236 -73.54 60.90 -57.15
CA GLN A 236 -73.77 60.01 -58.29
C GLN A 236 -75.18 60.18 -58.88
N PHE A 237 -75.28 60.32 -60.20
CA PHE A 237 -76.52 60.12 -60.95
C PHE A 237 -76.49 58.73 -61.60
N PRO A 238 -77.40 57.80 -61.22
CA PRO A 238 -77.45 56.47 -61.80
C PRO A 238 -78.11 56.50 -63.19
N LEU A 239 -77.39 56.03 -64.22
CA LEU A 239 -77.92 55.91 -65.57
C LEU A 239 -78.79 54.64 -65.72
N PRO A 240 -79.91 54.70 -66.47
CA PRO A 240 -80.66 53.50 -66.85
C PRO A 240 -79.82 52.52 -67.65
N GLN A 241 -80.04 51.22 -67.44
CA GLN A 241 -79.29 50.17 -68.16
C GLN A 241 -79.53 50.22 -69.68
N SER A 242 -80.75 50.57 -70.11
CA SER A 242 -81.11 50.80 -71.51
C SER A 242 -80.27 51.91 -72.15
N TYR A 243 -80.05 53.02 -71.43
CA TYR A 243 -79.20 54.12 -71.86
C TYR A 243 -77.71 53.74 -71.89
N ILE A 244 -77.21 53.06 -70.85
CA ILE A 244 -75.84 52.51 -70.83
C ILE A 244 -75.63 51.55 -72.02
N ASP A 245 -76.60 50.70 -72.33
CA ASP A 245 -76.52 49.71 -73.40
C ASP A 245 -76.61 50.33 -74.80
N TYR A 246 -77.36 51.42 -75.00
CA TYR A 246 -77.26 52.22 -76.22
C TYR A 246 -75.88 52.87 -76.36
N VAL A 247 -75.43 53.61 -75.34
CA VAL A 247 -74.15 54.34 -75.36
C VAL A 247 -72.94 53.43 -75.57
N THR A 248 -72.96 52.23 -74.99
CA THR A 248 -71.91 51.21 -75.16
C THR A 248 -72.07 50.35 -76.42
N GLY A 249 -73.02 50.67 -77.31
CA GLY A 249 -73.19 50.02 -78.61
C GLY A 249 -73.80 48.60 -78.55
N LYS A 250 -74.43 48.23 -77.44
CA LYS A 250 -75.14 46.95 -77.26
C LYS A 250 -76.60 47.02 -77.75
N SER A 251 -77.18 48.22 -77.76
CA SER A 251 -78.52 48.52 -78.28
C SER A 251 -78.45 49.58 -79.37
N ILE A 252 -79.47 49.61 -80.24
CA ILE A 252 -79.72 50.68 -81.22
C ILE A 252 -81.07 51.39 -80.97
N ASP A 253 -81.80 50.99 -79.94
CA ASP A 253 -83.09 51.59 -79.55
C ASP A 253 -82.86 52.87 -78.76
N TRP A 254 -82.82 54.00 -79.49
CA TRP A 254 -82.66 55.34 -78.92
C TRP A 254 -83.92 55.82 -78.19
N ASP A 255 -85.11 55.45 -78.67
CA ASP A 255 -86.37 55.96 -78.13
C ASP A 255 -86.61 55.42 -76.71
N THR A 256 -86.38 54.12 -76.49
CA THR A 256 -86.41 53.51 -75.15
C THR A 256 -85.30 54.07 -74.25
N ALA A 257 -84.06 54.16 -74.76
CA ALA A 257 -82.93 54.68 -73.99
C ALA A 257 -83.15 56.13 -73.50
N THR A 258 -83.70 56.99 -74.37
CA THR A 258 -83.97 58.40 -74.07
C THR A 258 -85.15 58.55 -73.10
N LYS A 259 -86.22 57.77 -73.30
CA LYS A 259 -87.37 57.77 -72.40
C LYS A 259 -86.97 57.38 -70.97
N ASP A 260 -86.23 56.29 -70.82
CA ASP A 260 -85.79 55.81 -69.51
C ASP A 260 -84.83 56.82 -68.85
N LEU A 261 -83.97 57.49 -69.63
CA LEU A 261 -83.10 58.56 -69.14
C LEU A 261 -83.92 59.75 -68.61
N GLN A 262 -84.99 60.14 -69.32
CA GLN A 262 -85.89 61.22 -68.89
C GLN A 262 -86.66 60.85 -67.61
N GLU A 263 -87.10 59.58 -67.45
CA GLU A 263 -87.73 59.10 -66.21
C GLU A 263 -86.74 59.06 -65.02
N ALA A 264 -85.47 58.70 -65.26
CA ALA A 264 -84.41 58.77 -64.25
C ALA A 264 -84.03 60.22 -63.89
N ALA A 265 -83.93 61.12 -64.87
CA ALA A 265 -83.66 62.53 -64.66
C ALA A 265 -84.80 63.22 -63.86
N ALA A 266 -86.05 62.91 -64.19
CA ALA A 266 -87.23 63.44 -63.49
C ALA A 266 -87.39 62.93 -62.04
N SER A 267 -86.67 61.87 -61.66
CA SER A 267 -86.64 61.33 -60.30
C SER A 267 -85.35 61.63 -59.53
N TYR A 268 -84.37 62.31 -60.16
CA TYR A 268 -83.13 62.71 -59.50
C TYR A 268 -83.35 63.92 -58.59
N THR A 269 -82.95 63.79 -57.32
CA THR A 269 -82.90 64.91 -56.37
C THR A 269 -81.48 65.48 -56.37
N SER A 270 -81.34 66.75 -56.76
CA SER A 270 -80.06 67.49 -56.70
C SER A 270 -79.50 67.53 -55.28
N PRO A 271 -78.17 67.40 -55.06
CA PRO A 271 -77.58 67.50 -53.73
C PRO A 271 -77.64 68.90 -53.13
N PHE A 272 -77.97 69.92 -53.94
CA PHE A 272 -78.36 71.24 -53.45
C PHE A 272 -79.83 71.19 -53.00
N ALA A 273 -80.06 70.66 -51.80
CA ALA A 273 -81.39 70.54 -51.23
C ALA A 273 -81.94 71.90 -50.77
N ASP A 274 -83.22 72.16 -51.06
CA ASP A 274 -83.89 73.41 -50.70
C ASP A 274 -83.93 73.59 -49.17
N GLY A 275 -83.19 74.59 -48.68
CA GLY A 275 -83.02 74.86 -47.25
C GLY A 275 -81.69 74.41 -46.62
N ASP A 276 -80.72 73.90 -47.38
CA ASP A 276 -79.35 73.71 -46.87
C ASP A 276 -78.67 75.05 -46.57
N ALA A 277 -77.75 75.06 -45.59
CA ALA A 277 -76.99 76.25 -45.14
C ALA A 277 -75.97 76.77 -46.18
N SER A 278 -76.05 76.28 -47.41
CA SER A 278 -75.17 76.58 -48.53
C SER A 278 -75.93 76.81 -49.85
N ASP A 279 -77.27 76.84 -49.80
CA ASP A 279 -78.13 77.21 -50.95
C ASP A 279 -78.21 78.74 -51.07
N ASN A 280 -77.12 79.35 -51.54
CA ASN A 280 -76.99 80.80 -51.62
C ASN A 280 -78.00 81.41 -52.62
N VAL A 281 -78.63 82.51 -52.23
CA VAL A 281 -79.68 83.20 -53.01
C VAL A 281 -79.07 84.40 -53.75
N TYR A 282 -79.39 84.52 -55.04
CA TYR A 282 -78.79 85.50 -55.95
C TYR A 282 -79.86 86.39 -56.62
N ASP A 283 -79.72 87.71 -56.52
CA ASP A 283 -80.57 88.68 -57.25
C ASP A 283 -80.35 88.61 -58.77
N ASP A 284 -79.10 88.33 -59.18
CA ASP A 284 -78.69 88.02 -60.54
C ASP A 284 -77.91 86.70 -60.53
N PRO A 285 -78.45 85.58 -61.08
CA PRO A 285 -77.75 84.30 -61.12
C PRO A 285 -76.49 84.30 -62.01
N SER A 286 -76.13 85.39 -62.67
CA SER A 286 -74.81 85.54 -63.29
C SER A 286 -73.71 86.05 -62.33
N ALA A 287 -74.07 86.46 -61.11
CA ALA A 287 -73.15 87.06 -60.13
C ALA A 287 -72.57 86.07 -59.09
N LEU A 288 -72.39 84.78 -59.46
CA LEU A 288 -71.89 83.74 -58.54
C LEU A 288 -70.59 84.14 -57.82
N SER A 289 -70.54 83.85 -56.52
CA SER A 289 -69.33 83.95 -55.73
C SER A 289 -68.23 83.04 -56.29
N ASP A 290 -66.95 83.40 -56.10
CA ASP A 290 -65.84 82.55 -56.56
C ASP A 290 -65.83 81.18 -55.88
N SER A 291 -66.35 81.09 -54.65
CA SER A 291 -66.55 79.83 -53.92
C SER A 291 -67.66 78.97 -54.52
N ASP A 292 -68.83 79.55 -54.79
CA ASP A 292 -69.97 78.82 -55.34
C ASP A 292 -69.74 78.43 -56.80
N ARG A 293 -68.99 79.24 -57.57
CA ARG A 293 -68.55 78.83 -58.91
C ARG A 293 -67.57 77.65 -58.83
N LYS A 294 -66.56 77.67 -57.94
CA LYS A 294 -65.69 76.49 -57.66
C LYS A 294 -66.54 75.26 -57.30
N ARG A 295 -67.55 75.42 -56.43
CA ARG A 295 -68.43 74.33 -56.00
C ARG A 295 -69.35 73.79 -57.10
N LEU A 296 -70.05 74.65 -57.85
CA LEU A 296 -70.88 74.25 -58.99
C LEU A 296 -70.08 73.46 -60.03
N ASN A 297 -68.86 73.94 -60.31
CA ASN A 297 -67.95 73.29 -61.25
C ASN A 297 -67.50 71.91 -60.73
N LEU A 298 -67.18 71.78 -59.44
CA LEU A 298 -66.79 70.49 -58.84
C LEU A 298 -67.98 69.52 -58.71
N TYR A 299 -69.19 69.99 -58.41
CA TYR A 299 -70.41 69.17 -58.44
C TYR A 299 -70.63 68.58 -59.84
N VAL A 300 -70.63 69.43 -60.87
CA VAL A 300 -70.79 68.98 -62.26
C VAL A 300 -69.63 68.06 -62.69
N LYS A 301 -68.40 68.27 -62.18
CA LYS A 301 -67.28 67.36 -62.40
C LYS A 301 -67.60 65.96 -61.88
N ASN A 302 -67.98 65.86 -60.61
CA ASN A 302 -68.27 64.59 -59.94
C ASN A 302 -69.44 63.87 -60.61
N LEU A 303 -70.48 64.63 -60.97
CA LEU A 303 -71.65 64.16 -61.71
C LEU A 303 -71.27 63.55 -63.07
N ILE A 304 -70.46 64.25 -63.89
CA ILE A 304 -70.04 63.76 -65.20
C ILE A 304 -69.00 62.63 -65.08
N ASP A 305 -68.03 62.70 -64.16
CA ASP A 305 -67.11 61.59 -63.90
C ASP A 305 -67.87 60.32 -63.44
N SER A 306 -68.97 60.46 -62.68
CA SER A 306 -69.89 59.37 -62.31
C SER A 306 -70.63 58.79 -63.52
N ILE A 307 -71.13 59.64 -64.42
CA ILE A 307 -71.80 59.25 -65.68
C ILE A 307 -70.79 58.48 -66.57
N ASN A 308 -69.59 59.03 -66.76
CA ASN A 308 -68.51 58.45 -67.56
C ASN A 308 -68.07 57.08 -67.02
N SER A 309 -67.93 56.95 -65.69
CA SER A 309 -67.59 55.68 -65.05
C SER A 309 -68.64 54.59 -65.24
N GLN A 310 -69.93 54.93 -65.39
CA GLN A 310 -71.01 53.96 -65.60
C GLN A 310 -71.08 53.46 -67.04
N VAL A 311 -70.77 54.32 -68.02
CA VAL A 311 -70.67 53.91 -69.44
C VAL A 311 -69.31 53.33 -69.81
N GLY A 312 -68.38 53.20 -68.84
CA GLY A 312 -67.04 52.67 -69.06
C GLY A 312 -66.08 53.61 -69.80
N SER A 313 -66.40 54.90 -69.88
CA SER A 313 -65.52 55.91 -70.46
C SER A 313 -64.32 56.15 -69.54
N THR A 314 -63.13 56.27 -70.13
CA THR A 314 -61.88 56.63 -69.41
C THR A 314 -61.56 58.12 -69.52
N ASN A 315 -62.39 58.89 -70.24
CA ASN A 315 -62.29 60.33 -70.35
C ASN A 315 -62.71 60.99 -69.03
N LYS A 316 -61.89 61.92 -68.54
CA LYS A 316 -62.16 62.73 -67.35
C LYS A 316 -62.25 64.19 -67.72
N MET A 317 -63.17 64.91 -67.10
CA MET A 317 -63.30 66.35 -67.29
C MET A 317 -62.62 67.08 -66.13
N THR A 318 -61.66 67.94 -66.42
CA THR A 318 -60.78 68.52 -65.38
C THR A 318 -61.17 69.96 -65.05
N VAL A 319 -61.57 70.23 -63.80
CA VAL A 319 -61.68 71.61 -63.28
C VAL A 319 -60.29 72.10 -62.91
N THR A 320 -59.92 73.27 -63.42
CA THR A 320 -58.62 73.91 -63.16
C THR A 320 -58.81 75.34 -62.73
N ASP A 321 -57.76 75.94 -62.13
CA ASP A 321 -57.74 77.37 -61.82
C ASP A 321 -58.06 78.19 -63.10
N GLY A 322 -57.54 77.76 -64.26
CA GLY A 322 -57.82 78.33 -65.57
C GLY A 322 -59.26 78.21 -66.03
N SER A 323 -59.87 77.03 -65.96
CA SER A 323 -61.25 76.87 -66.41
C SER A 323 -62.26 77.58 -65.49
N LEU A 324 -62.00 77.65 -64.18
CA LEU A 324 -62.82 78.45 -63.24
C LEU A 324 -62.78 79.96 -63.53
N GLU A 325 -61.65 80.46 -64.04
CA GLU A 325 -61.52 81.84 -64.52
C GLU A 325 -62.17 82.01 -65.90
N TYR A 326 -62.09 81.02 -66.79
CA TYR A 326 -62.75 81.07 -68.10
C TYR A 326 -64.27 81.23 -67.98
N ALA A 327 -64.93 80.45 -67.12
CA ALA A 327 -66.35 80.64 -66.82
C ALA A 327 -66.66 82.06 -66.31
N LYS A 328 -65.79 82.63 -65.47
CA LYS A 328 -65.92 84.01 -64.96
C LYS A 328 -65.86 85.03 -66.09
N ARG A 329 -64.93 84.86 -67.03
CA ARG A 329 -64.73 85.77 -68.19
C ARG A 329 -65.83 85.63 -69.22
N TYR A 330 -66.30 84.41 -69.50
CA TYR A 330 -67.45 84.16 -70.36
C TYR A 330 -68.70 84.88 -69.85
N THR A 331 -69.07 84.69 -68.58
CA THR A 331 -70.22 85.39 -67.98
C THR A 331 -70.10 86.91 -68.09
N GLN A 332 -68.93 87.48 -67.77
CA GLN A 332 -68.70 88.93 -67.89
C GLN A 332 -68.84 89.47 -69.32
N ARG A 333 -68.41 88.69 -70.32
CA ARG A 333 -68.53 89.07 -71.74
C ARG A 333 -69.96 88.98 -72.23
N PHE A 334 -70.65 87.87 -71.97
CA PHE A 334 -72.07 87.68 -72.33
C PHE A 334 -72.93 88.86 -71.84
N GLN A 335 -72.80 89.24 -70.56
CA GLN A 335 -73.54 90.37 -69.97
C GLN A 335 -73.17 91.75 -70.52
N SER A 336 -72.01 91.88 -71.17
CA SER A 336 -71.60 93.11 -71.84
C SER A 336 -72.22 93.21 -73.25
N ILE A 337 -72.28 92.08 -73.98
CA ILE A 337 -72.78 92.00 -75.36
C ILE A 337 -74.31 92.08 -75.41
N ASN A 338 -75.00 91.47 -74.44
CA ASN A 338 -76.47 91.39 -74.41
C ASN A 338 -77.16 92.78 -74.41
N LYS A 339 -76.44 93.83 -73.97
CA LYS A 339 -76.90 95.23 -73.98
C LYS A 339 -76.78 95.93 -75.34
N LEU A 340 -76.23 95.26 -76.36
CA LEU A 340 -75.88 95.82 -77.68
C LEU A 340 -76.56 95.10 -78.86
N LEU A 341 -77.53 94.20 -78.59
CA LEU A 341 -78.32 93.46 -79.58
C LEU A 341 -77.47 92.70 -80.63
N GLN A 342 -76.42 92.02 -80.14
CA GLN A 342 -75.49 91.19 -80.92
C GLN A 342 -75.48 89.74 -80.38
N SER A 343 -74.88 88.81 -81.14
CA SER A 343 -75.11 87.37 -81.04
C SER A 343 -74.30 86.65 -79.96
N ASP A 344 -74.80 85.48 -79.55
CA ASP A 344 -74.21 84.60 -78.53
C ASP A 344 -72.79 84.12 -78.87
N SER A 345 -72.51 83.94 -80.17
CA SER A 345 -71.19 83.54 -80.70
C SER A 345 -70.07 84.46 -80.19
N ASP A 346 -70.36 85.76 -80.12
CA ASP A 346 -69.45 86.84 -79.79
C ASP A 346 -68.94 86.72 -78.33
N ALA A 347 -69.68 86.04 -77.45
CA ALA A 347 -69.32 85.86 -76.04
C ALA A 347 -68.21 84.81 -75.83
N ILE A 348 -68.20 83.73 -76.63
CA ILE A 348 -67.13 82.72 -76.60
C ILE A 348 -65.85 83.31 -77.21
N GLU A 349 -65.97 84.05 -78.31
CA GLU A 349 -64.84 84.71 -78.97
C GLU A 349 -64.15 85.72 -78.04
N LEU A 350 -64.91 86.64 -77.44
CA LEU A 350 -64.36 87.67 -76.54
C LEU A 350 -63.89 87.13 -75.17
N ALA A 351 -64.29 85.92 -74.78
CA ALA A 351 -63.77 85.21 -73.60
C ALA A 351 -62.49 84.44 -73.94
N SER A 352 -62.44 83.79 -75.11
CA SER A 352 -61.26 83.12 -75.67
C SER A 352 -60.11 84.12 -75.88
N ALA A 353 -60.37 85.23 -76.57
CA ALA A 353 -59.41 86.30 -76.79
C ALA A 353 -58.90 86.92 -75.48
N ASN A 354 -59.77 87.08 -74.47
CA ASN A 354 -59.41 87.55 -73.13
C ASN A 354 -58.37 86.64 -72.42
N MET A 355 -58.37 85.34 -72.74
CA MET A 355 -57.52 84.34 -72.10
C MET A 355 -56.43 83.77 -73.01
N GLY A 356 -56.29 84.30 -74.23
CA GLY A 356 -55.28 83.86 -75.20
C GLY A 356 -55.57 82.47 -75.80
N LEU A 357 -56.84 82.06 -75.85
CA LEU A 357 -57.27 80.84 -76.53
C LEU A 357 -57.53 81.12 -78.02
N VAL A 358 -57.38 80.10 -78.87
CA VAL A 358 -57.75 80.19 -80.29
C VAL A 358 -59.27 80.08 -80.49
N ASP A 359 -59.78 80.66 -81.56
CA ASP A 359 -61.21 80.94 -81.82
C ASP A 359 -62.14 79.70 -81.79
N TYR A 360 -61.58 78.49 -81.86
CA TYR A 360 -62.28 77.20 -81.83
C TYR A 360 -61.85 76.29 -80.67
N ALA A 361 -61.13 76.80 -79.67
CA ALA A 361 -60.63 76.03 -78.53
C ALA A 361 -61.71 75.64 -77.51
N VAL A 362 -62.89 76.27 -77.57
CA VAL A 362 -63.97 76.12 -76.60
C VAL A 362 -65.28 75.85 -77.31
N ILE A 363 -66.05 74.88 -76.82
CA ILE A 363 -67.46 74.69 -77.21
C ILE A 363 -68.35 75.00 -76.00
N GLY A 364 -69.39 75.78 -76.24
CA GLY A 364 -70.43 76.08 -75.26
C GLY A 364 -71.73 75.35 -75.58
N TYR A 365 -72.37 74.81 -74.55
CA TYR A 365 -73.75 74.30 -74.60
C TYR A 365 -74.52 74.97 -73.47
N ASP A 366 -75.73 75.45 -73.72
CA ASP A 366 -76.53 76.14 -72.72
C ASP A 366 -77.97 75.63 -72.63
N ILE A 367 -78.57 75.79 -71.44
CA ILE A 367 -80.01 75.65 -71.22
C ILE A 367 -80.55 76.96 -70.67
N ALA A 368 -81.67 77.42 -71.23
CA ALA A 368 -82.36 78.62 -70.78
C ALA A 368 -83.47 78.26 -69.78
N ALA A 369 -83.25 78.54 -68.50
CA ALA A 369 -84.20 78.34 -67.41
C ALA A 369 -84.94 79.65 -67.06
N ASP A 370 -86.20 79.54 -66.67
CA ASP A 370 -87.04 80.72 -66.36
C ASP A 370 -86.57 81.45 -65.10
N ARG A 371 -86.49 82.78 -65.16
CA ARG A 371 -86.36 83.61 -63.96
C ARG A 371 -87.75 84.00 -63.48
N GLN A 372 -87.91 84.17 -62.17
CA GLN A 372 -89.12 84.78 -61.63
C GLN A 372 -89.22 86.23 -62.12
N VAL A 373 -90.21 86.53 -62.96
CA VAL A 373 -90.53 87.91 -63.36
C VAL A 373 -91.55 88.47 -62.38
N ILE A 374 -91.17 89.52 -61.65
CA ILE A 374 -92.03 90.24 -60.69
C ILE A 374 -92.93 91.24 -61.42
N SER A 375 -92.38 91.97 -62.39
CA SER A 375 -93.16 92.90 -63.21
C SER A 375 -92.64 92.98 -64.65
N LYS A 376 -93.54 93.33 -65.57
CA LYS A 376 -93.25 93.56 -66.99
C LYS A 376 -93.88 94.88 -67.40
N SER A 377 -93.04 95.82 -67.82
CA SER A 377 -93.44 97.14 -68.31
C SER A 377 -93.08 97.26 -69.79
N VAL A 378 -93.94 97.94 -70.56
CA VAL A 378 -93.72 98.18 -71.99
C VAL A 378 -93.81 99.68 -72.23
N SER A 379 -92.80 100.24 -72.89
CA SER A 379 -92.73 101.64 -73.26
C SER A 379 -92.46 101.77 -74.77
N ILE A 380 -92.88 102.89 -75.35
CA ILE A 380 -92.66 103.19 -76.77
C ILE A 380 -91.84 104.47 -76.84
N SER A 381 -90.65 104.41 -77.44
CA SER A 381 -89.82 105.58 -77.70
C SER A 381 -89.35 105.57 -79.16
N ASN A 382 -89.45 106.72 -79.83
CA ASN A 382 -89.07 106.93 -81.23
C ASN A 382 -89.54 105.83 -82.22
N GLY A 383 -90.73 105.26 -81.99
CA GLY A 383 -91.34 104.24 -82.84
C GLY A 383 -90.96 102.79 -82.51
N ASN A 384 -89.99 102.56 -81.63
CA ASN A 384 -89.61 101.23 -81.16
C ASN A 384 -90.31 100.88 -79.84
N VAL A 385 -90.68 99.61 -79.69
CA VAL A 385 -91.24 99.04 -78.46
C VAL A 385 -90.09 98.54 -77.59
N GLN A 386 -89.90 99.14 -76.42
CA GLN A 386 -88.97 98.64 -75.40
C GLN A 386 -89.74 97.95 -74.28
N THR A 387 -89.28 96.76 -73.90
CA THR A 387 -89.82 95.98 -72.78
C THR A 387 -88.79 96.00 -71.64
N SER A 388 -89.24 96.31 -70.44
CA SER A 388 -88.44 96.32 -69.21
C SER A 388 -89.05 95.38 -68.19
N TYR A 389 -88.20 94.66 -67.45
CA TYR A 389 -88.58 93.62 -66.51
C TYR A 389 -87.99 93.90 -65.13
N GLU A 390 -88.73 93.54 -64.08
CA GLU A 390 -88.21 93.38 -62.73
C GLU A 390 -88.19 91.89 -62.39
N TYR A 391 -87.10 91.42 -61.79
CA TYR A 391 -86.86 90.00 -61.52
C TYR A 391 -86.80 89.70 -60.03
N GLY A 392 -87.21 88.50 -59.67
CA GLY A 392 -86.95 87.88 -58.37
C GLY A 392 -85.61 87.17 -58.32
N THR A 393 -85.28 86.69 -57.13
CA THR A 393 -84.06 85.96 -56.83
C THR A 393 -84.05 84.56 -57.43
N THR A 394 -82.86 84.02 -57.68
CA THR A 394 -82.61 82.63 -58.08
C THR A 394 -81.73 81.94 -57.04
N LYS A 395 -82.04 80.68 -56.69
CA LYS A 395 -81.27 79.88 -55.72
C LYS A 395 -80.08 79.16 -56.36
N MET A 396 -79.07 78.83 -55.55
CA MET A 396 -77.96 77.97 -55.97
C MET A 396 -78.45 76.55 -56.34
N SER A 397 -79.49 76.06 -55.67
CA SER A 397 -80.20 74.81 -55.99
C SER A 397 -80.89 74.85 -57.36
N GLU A 398 -81.54 75.96 -57.71
CA GLU A 398 -82.15 76.18 -59.03
C GLU A 398 -81.08 76.24 -60.13
N ILE A 399 -79.94 76.90 -59.87
CA ILE A 399 -78.79 76.96 -60.79
C ILE A 399 -78.14 75.59 -60.97
N ALA A 400 -77.93 74.84 -59.88
CA ALA A 400 -77.36 73.50 -59.94
C ALA A 400 -78.33 72.49 -60.58
N LYS A 401 -79.65 72.66 -60.40
CA LYS A 401 -80.65 71.89 -61.14
C LYS A 401 -80.61 72.21 -62.63
N ALA A 402 -80.54 73.48 -63.03
CA ALA A 402 -80.39 73.85 -64.44
C ALA A 402 -79.09 73.29 -65.05
N ALA A 403 -77.99 73.19 -64.27
CA ALA A 403 -76.78 72.50 -64.71
C ALA A 403 -77.01 70.99 -64.95
N PHE A 404 -77.73 70.31 -64.05
CA PHE A 404 -78.14 68.90 -64.21
C PHE A 404 -79.10 68.69 -65.39
N ASP A 405 -80.08 69.58 -65.55
CA ASP A 405 -81.06 69.56 -66.64
C ASP A 405 -80.36 69.73 -68.00
N LEU A 406 -79.35 70.59 -68.11
CA LEU A 406 -78.51 70.71 -69.30
C LEU A 406 -77.72 69.42 -69.60
N ILE A 407 -77.08 68.82 -68.60
CA ILE A 407 -76.32 67.58 -68.78
C ILE A 407 -77.25 66.46 -69.28
N THR A 408 -78.42 66.30 -68.65
CA THR A 408 -79.41 65.31 -69.06
C THR A 408 -80.07 65.63 -70.40
N GLN A 409 -80.24 66.91 -70.77
CA GLN A 409 -80.68 67.33 -72.11
C GLN A 409 -79.66 66.97 -73.19
N GLN A 410 -78.36 67.24 -72.99
CA GLN A 410 -77.30 66.83 -73.92
C GLN A 410 -77.26 65.30 -74.05
N LEU A 411 -77.36 64.56 -72.93
CA LEU A 411 -77.45 63.10 -72.95
C LEU A 411 -78.71 62.58 -73.67
N ALA A 412 -79.80 63.35 -73.72
CA ALA A 412 -81.07 63.01 -74.36
C ALA A 412 -81.18 63.42 -75.84
N ASP A 413 -80.11 63.94 -76.46
CA ASP A 413 -80.04 64.27 -77.89
C ASP A 413 -79.01 63.38 -78.62
N PRO A 414 -79.42 62.65 -79.68
CA PRO A 414 -78.56 61.68 -80.36
C PRO A 414 -77.40 62.35 -81.13
N SER A 415 -77.46 63.66 -81.36
CA SER A 415 -76.40 64.44 -81.99
C SER A 415 -75.38 65.01 -80.99
N SER A 416 -75.72 65.09 -79.70
CA SER A 416 -74.90 65.80 -78.70
C SER A 416 -74.53 65.01 -77.44
N TYR A 417 -75.08 63.83 -77.17
CA TYR A 417 -74.74 63.03 -75.97
C TYR A 417 -73.23 62.77 -75.79
N LYS A 418 -72.48 62.63 -76.89
CA LYS A 418 -71.02 62.49 -76.91
C LYS A 418 -70.26 63.69 -76.33
N ASN A 419 -70.88 64.86 -76.27
CA ASN A 419 -70.29 66.08 -75.73
C ASN A 419 -70.08 66.01 -74.20
N ILE A 420 -70.82 65.11 -73.52
CA ILE A 420 -70.67 64.82 -72.10
C ILE A 420 -69.68 63.65 -71.88
N ILE A 421 -69.82 62.55 -72.63
CA ILE A 421 -69.14 61.28 -72.33
C ILE A 421 -67.82 61.02 -73.06
N ASP A 422 -67.59 61.71 -74.18
CA ASP A 422 -66.53 61.40 -75.16
C ASP A 422 -65.44 62.50 -75.22
N HIS A 423 -65.29 63.25 -74.12
CA HIS A 423 -64.44 64.45 -74.06
C HIS A 423 -63.43 64.40 -72.90
N ASN A 424 -62.14 64.28 -73.24
CA ASN A 424 -61.03 64.46 -72.30
C ASN A 424 -60.51 65.90 -72.40
N CYS A 425 -61.07 66.80 -71.59
CA CYS A 425 -60.88 68.24 -71.72
C CYS A 425 -60.79 68.92 -70.34
N TYR A 426 -60.30 70.17 -70.34
CA TYR A 426 -60.59 71.08 -69.25
C TYR A 426 -62.04 71.54 -69.42
N PHE A 427 -62.75 71.78 -68.33
CA PHE A 427 -64.12 72.27 -68.46
C PHE A 427 -64.48 73.25 -67.35
N SER A 428 -65.54 73.99 -67.59
CA SER A 428 -66.17 74.81 -66.57
C SER A 428 -67.67 74.95 -66.77
N VAL A 429 -68.36 75.39 -65.71
CA VAL A 429 -69.77 75.78 -65.71
C VAL A 429 -69.83 77.28 -65.47
N ALA A 430 -70.46 77.99 -66.39
CA ALA A 430 -70.78 79.41 -66.28
C ALA A 430 -72.30 79.61 -66.17
N VAL A 431 -72.71 80.79 -65.71
CA VAL A 431 -74.11 81.18 -65.60
C VAL A 431 -74.28 82.62 -66.08
N THR A 432 -75.31 82.89 -66.87
CA THR A 432 -75.58 84.19 -67.50
C THR A 432 -77.08 84.52 -67.45
N THR A 433 -77.49 85.75 -67.79
CA THR A 433 -78.92 86.12 -67.87
C THR A 433 -79.25 86.87 -69.17
N ARG A 434 -80.46 86.64 -69.68
CA ARG A 434 -81.03 87.34 -70.84
C ARG A 434 -82.55 87.37 -70.70
N ASP A 435 -83.14 88.54 -70.91
CA ASP A 435 -84.59 88.76 -70.86
C ASP A 435 -85.23 88.09 -69.64
N ASP A 436 -86.27 87.27 -69.80
CA ASP A 436 -86.96 86.57 -68.71
C ASP A 436 -86.28 85.25 -68.25
N LYS A 437 -85.03 85.00 -68.66
CA LYS A 437 -84.32 83.73 -68.44
C LYS A 437 -82.90 83.89 -67.88
N PHE A 438 -82.43 82.82 -67.25
CA PHE A 438 -81.02 82.61 -66.94
C PHE A 438 -80.52 81.41 -67.73
N HIS A 439 -79.28 81.47 -68.20
CA HIS A 439 -78.65 80.40 -68.96
C HIS A 439 -77.52 79.79 -68.13
N VAL A 440 -77.56 78.48 -67.89
CA VAL A 440 -76.39 77.74 -67.42
C VAL A 440 -75.65 77.23 -68.65
N CYS A 441 -74.34 77.42 -68.70
CA CYS A 441 -73.50 77.07 -69.84
C CYS A 441 -72.41 76.08 -69.42
N LEU A 442 -72.40 74.88 -70.02
CA LEU A 442 -71.26 73.97 -70.02
C LEU A 442 -70.23 74.48 -71.05
N LEU A 443 -69.01 74.72 -70.60
CA LEU A 443 -67.91 75.21 -71.42
C LEU A 443 -66.80 74.15 -71.44
N THR A 444 -66.71 73.38 -72.53
CA THR A 444 -65.63 72.40 -72.75
C THR A 444 -64.46 73.08 -73.45
N ILE A 445 -63.25 72.93 -72.91
CA ILE A 445 -62.05 73.66 -73.30
C ILE A 445 -60.97 72.62 -73.68
N TYR A 446 -60.66 72.53 -74.98
CA TYR A 446 -59.70 71.54 -75.47
C TYR A 446 -58.28 71.82 -74.97
N SER A 447 -57.54 70.75 -74.68
CA SER A 447 -56.17 70.83 -74.17
C SER A 447 -55.13 71.23 -75.22
N SER A 448 -55.48 71.16 -76.52
CA SER A 448 -54.64 71.59 -77.63
C SER A 448 -54.73 73.10 -77.88
N GLY A 449 -53.60 73.81 -77.82
CA GLY A 449 -53.50 75.23 -78.17
C GLY A 449 -53.60 76.20 -77.00
N LEU A 450 -53.61 75.70 -75.75
CA LEU A 450 -53.67 76.55 -74.56
C LEU A 450 -52.37 77.35 -74.32
N PRO A 451 -52.44 78.62 -73.89
CA PRO A 451 -51.28 79.38 -73.48
C PRO A 451 -50.78 78.93 -72.09
N SER A 452 -49.48 79.08 -71.83
CA SER A 452 -48.87 78.70 -70.54
C SER A 452 -49.44 79.46 -69.34
N SER A 453 -50.09 80.60 -69.56
CA SER A 453 -50.80 81.40 -68.56
C SER A 453 -52.20 80.87 -68.21
N PHE A 454 -52.70 79.83 -68.88
CA PHE A 454 -54.06 79.32 -68.64
C PHE A 454 -54.25 78.82 -67.21
N GLY A 455 -53.26 78.12 -66.62
CA GLY A 455 -53.34 77.64 -65.24
C GLY A 455 -53.96 76.23 -65.13
N THR A 456 -53.27 75.24 -65.67
CA THR A 456 -53.72 73.83 -65.84
C THR A 456 -53.67 72.97 -64.56
N LYS A 457 -53.58 73.57 -63.37
CA LYS A 457 -53.53 72.83 -62.10
C LYS A 457 -54.93 72.32 -61.75
N GLU A 458 -55.08 71.02 -61.50
CA GLU A 458 -56.36 70.45 -61.06
C GLU A 458 -56.75 70.98 -59.67
N VAL A 459 -58.01 71.41 -59.54
CA VAL A 459 -58.56 71.98 -58.31
C VAL A 459 -59.09 70.87 -57.42
N LEU A 460 -58.28 70.43 -56.47
CA LEU A 460 -58.67 69.46 -55.44
C LEU A 460 -59.50 70.12 -54.31
N PRO A 461 -60.34 69.35 -53.60
CA PRO A 461 -60.93 69.77 -52.33
C PRO A 461 -59.87 70.13 -51.29
N ASP A 462 -60.06 71.29 -50.64
CA ASP A 462 -59.05 71.89 -49.75
C ASP A 462 -58.81 71.03 -48.48
N GLU A 463 -59.78 70.17 -48.11
CA GLU A 463 -59.63 69.21 -47.00
C GLU A 463 -58.58 68.12 -47.28
N ILE A 464 -58.51 67.60 -48.51
CA ILE A 464 -57.63 66.44 -48.83
C ILE A 464 -56.15 66.82 -48.66
N VAL A 465 -55.77 68.02 -49.12
CA VAL A 465 -54.40 68.55 -49.01
C VAL A 465 -53.94 68.62 -47.55
N ALA A 466 -54.82 69.04 -46.63
CA ALA A 466 -54.52 69.12 -45.21
C ALA A 466 -54.28 67.73 -44.57
N LYS A 467 -54.91 66.67 -45.09
CA LYS A 467 -54.73 65.29 -44.61
C LYS A 467 -53.40 64.69 -45.11
N GLU A 468 -52.99 64.99 -46.34
CA GLU A 468 -51.70 64.53 -46.88
C GLU A 468 -50.50 65.08 -46.07
N ASP A 469 -50.52 66.36 -45.71
CA ASP A 469 -49.44 66.97 -44.92
C ASP A 469 -49.43 66.46 -43.47
N ALA A 470 -50.58 66.06 -42.92
CA ALA A 470 -50.65 65.36 -41.64
C ALA A 470 -49.92 63.99 -41.69
N VAL A 471 -50.07 63.23 -42.77
CA VAL A 471 -49.33 61.96 -42.99
C VAL A 471 -47.82 62.21 -43.07
N LYS A 472 -47.38 63.20 -43.86
CA LYS A 472 -45.94 63.56 -43.99
C LYS A 472 -45.34 63.95 -42.64
N LYS A 473 -46.09 64.72 -41.84
CA LYS A 473 -45.68 65.15 -40.49
C LYS A 473 -45.58 63.96 -39.51
N ALA A 474 -46.55 63.05 -39.52
CA ALA A 474 -46.53 61.85 -38.68
C ALA A 474 -45.38 60.89 -39.05
N GLN A 475 -45.11 60.70 -40.35
CA GLN A 475 -43.95 59.92 -40.83
C GLN A 475 -42.62 60.53 -40.34
N THR A 476 -42.47 61.85 -40.46
CA THR A 476 -41.28 62.57 -39.98
C THR A 476 -41.09 62.41 -38.46
N ALA A 477 -42.17 62.46 -37.69
CA ALA A 477 -42.13 62.24 -36.24
C ALA A 477 -41.73 60.80 -35.87
N LEU A 478 -42.23 59.81 -36.61
CA LEU A 478 -41.87 58.40 -36.44
C LEU A 478 -40.39 58.14 -36.74
N ASP A 479 -39.84 58.73 -37.81
CA ASP A 479 -38.44 58.53 -38.17
C ASP A 479 -37.49 59.29 -37.23
N GLN A 480 -37.89 60.46 -36.72
CA GLN A 480 -37.18 61.10 -35.60
C GLN A 480 -37.22 60.22 -34.34
N ALA A 481 -38.36 59.63 -33.98
CA ALA A 481 -38.48 58.76 -32.81
C ALA A 481 -37.59 57.50 -32.88
N LYS A 482 -37.36 56.95 -34.09
CA LYS A 482 -36.40 55.86 -34.33
C LYS A 482 -34.96 56.33 -34.18
N ASN A 483 -34.60 57.47 -34.77
CA ASN A 483 -33.27 58.06 -34.63
C ASN A 483 -32.95 58.35 -33.15
N ASP A 484 -33.93 58.90 -32.42
CA ASP A 484 -33.89 59.16 -30.99
C ASP A 484 -33.84 57.88 -30.12
N ALA A 485 -33.98 56.67 -30.67
CA ALA A 485 -33.88 55.42 -29.91
C ALA A 485 -32.57 54.65 -30.15
N SER A 486 -31.88 54.93 -31.25
CA SER A 486 -30.65 54.22 -31.65
C SER A 486 -29.49 54.36 -30.64
N PRO A 487 -29.24 55.53 -30.00
CA PRO A 487 -28.21 55.67 -28.98
C PRO A 487 -28.50 54.84 -27.72
N GLU A 488 -29.76 54.83 -27.25
CA GLU A 488 -30.17 54.01 -26.11
C GLU A 488 -30.06 52.51 -26.40
N GLN A 489 -30.46 52.06 -27.60
CA GLN A 489 -30.27 50.67 -28.03
C GLN A 489 -28.79 50.28 -28.01
N SER A 490 -27.92 51.08 -28.62
CA SER A 490 -26.46 50.83 -28.63
C SER A 490 -25.85 50.84 -27.23
N THR A 491 -26.40 51.63 -26.30
CA THR A 491 -25.95 51.68 -24.90
C THR A 491 -26.37 50.42 -24.15
N TYR A 492 -27.62 49.98 -24.33
CA TYR A 492 -28.14 48.75 -23.77
C TYR A 492 -27.36 47.52 -24.27
N ASP A 493 -27.17 47.40 -25.59
CA ASP A 493 -26.46 46.27 -26.21
C ASP A 493 -25.01 46.15 -25.71
N GLN A 494 -24.33 47.28 -25.51
CA GLN A 494 -22.97 47.32 -24.99
C GLN A 494 -22.89 46.89 -23.51
N LEU A 495 -23.82 47.36 -22.67
CA LEU A 495 -23.91 46.95 -21.26
C LEU A 495 -24.34 45.48 -21.13
N GLN A 496 -25.25 45.00 -21.98
CA GLN A 496 -25.68 43.60 -22.01
C GLN A 496 -24.50 42.68 -22.39
N SER A 497 -23.71 43.09 -23.38
CA SER A 497 -22.50 42.37 -23.80
C SER A 497 -21.46 42.28 -22.67
N GLN A 498 -21.20 43.39 -21.97
CA GLN A 498 -20.31 43.40 -20.79
C GLN A 498 -20.81 42.48 -19.67
N ASN A 499 -22.13 42.42 -19.46
CA ASN A 499 -22.74 41.57 -18.43
C ASN A 499 -22.58 40.07 -18.77
N GLN A 500 -22.76 39.70 -20.05
CA GLN A 500 -22.51 38.35 -20.54
C GLN A 500 -21.03 37.95 -20.44
N GLU A 501 -20.09 38.87 -20.72
CA GLU A 501 -18.66 38.58 -20.58
C GLU A 501 -18.27 38.35 -19.11
N LEU A 502 -18.79 39.14 -18.17
CA LEU A 502 -18.59 38.91 -16.74
C LEU A 502 -19.12 37.53 -16.29
N ASP A 503 -20.29 37.11 -16.76
CA ASP A 503 -20.83 35.77 -16.48
C ASP A 503 -19.94 34.65 -17.05
N GLN A 504 -19.41 34.81 -18.27
CA GLN A 504 -18.49 33.83 -18.85
C GLN A 504 -17.18 33.75 -18.07
N GLN A 505 -16.58 34.89 -17.69
CA GLN A 505 -15.35 34.92 -16.87
C GLN A 505 -15.56 34.27 -15.49
N ILE A 506 -16.72 34.49 -14.85
CA ILE A 506 -17.10 33.81 -13.60
C ILE A 506 -17.27 32.30 -13.83
N SER A 507 -17.92 31.88 -14.93
CA SER A 507 -18.11 30.46 -15.28
C SER A 507 -16.79 29.73 -15.50
N ASP A 508 -15.85 30.34 -16.23
CA ASP A 508 -14.52 29.78 -16.50
C ASP A 508 -13.69 29.62 -15.22
N LEU A 509 -13.80 30.54 -14.27
CA LEU A 509 -13.16 30.43 -12.96
C LEU A 509 -13.82 29.35 -12.08
N GLN A 510 -15.14 29.21 -12.13
CA GLN A 510 -15.84 28.11 -11.46
C GLN A 510 -15.43 26.74 -12.04
N ALA A 511 -15.24 26.63 -13.36
CA ALA A 511 -14.71 25.43 -14.01
C ALA A 511 -13.30 25.08 -13.50
N LYS A 512 -12.39 26.07 -13.45
CA LYS A 512 -11.03 25.90 -12.90
C LYS A 512 -11.04 25.44 -11.44
N ILE A 513 -11.94 25.97 -10.61
CA ILE A 513 -12.11 25.52 -9.22
C ILE A 513 -12.58 24.06 -9.16
N ASN A 514 -13.54 23.65 -9.98
CA ASN A 514 -14.01 22.26 -10.02
C ASN A 514 -12.89 21.29 -10.45
N ASP A 515 -12.10 21.64 -11.46
CA ASP A 515 -10.96 20.82 -11.90
C ASP A 515 -9.83 20.77 -10.86
N ALA A 516 -9.55 21.87 -10.17
CA ALA A 516 -8.61 21.92 -9.05
C ALA A 516 -9.09 21.03 -7.87
N GLN A 517 -10.39 21.04 -7.55
CA GLN A 517 -10.97 20.15 -6.54
C GLN A 517 -10.90 18.67 -6.96
N ASN A 518 -11.12 18.37 -8.24
CA ASN A 518 -10.94 17.01 -8.78
C ASN A 518 -9.47 16.56 -8.66
N SER A 519 -8.52 17.43 -9.00
CA SER A 519 -7.08 17.19 -8.83
C SER A 519 -6.71 16.89 -7.37
N ILE A 520 -7.21 17.67 -6.40
CA ILE A 520 -7.02 17.42 -4.97
C ILE A 520 -7.57 16.05 -4.55
N ASN A 521 -8.70 15.62 -5.10
CA ASN A 521 -9.28 14.30 -4.79
C ASN A 521 -8.43 13.15 -5.36
N ASP A 522 -7.89 13.29 -6.57
CA ASP A 522 -6.96 12.31 -7.17
C ASP A 522 -5.59 12.31 -6.46
N LEU A 523 -5.11 13.45 -5.96
CA LEU A 523 -3.91 13.55 -5.11
C LEU A 523 -4.15 12.84 -3.77
N ARG A 524 -5.26 13.13 -3.08
CA ARG A 524 -5.65 12.43 -1.83
C ARG A 524 -5.82 10.91 -2.03
N SER A 525 -6.20 10.47 -3.24
CA SER A 525 -6.29 9.05 -3.60
C SER A 525 -4.94 8.33 -3.70
N GLN A 526 -3.84 9.09 -3.85
CA GLN A 526 -2.47 8.57 -3.97
C GLN A 526 -1.71 8.49 -2.63
N ILE A 527 -2.25 9.07 -1.55
CA ILE A 527 -1.65 9.00 -0.20
C ILE A 527 -1.69 7.56 0.31
N GLU A 528 -0.54 7.00 0.71
CA GLU A 528 -0.44 5.62 1.21
C GLU A 528 -0.56 5.54 2.74
N ASP A 529 -1.29 4.53 3.25
CA ASP A 529 -1.50 4.23 4.69
C ASP A 529 -0.23 3.64 5.32
N ASP A 530 0.63 4.53 5.83
CA ASP A 530 1.96 4.27 6.38
C ASP A 530 1.97 3.31 7.59
N ARG A 531 0.87 3.24 8.34
CA ARG A 531 0.67 2.38 9.53
C ARG A 531 1.07 0.92 9.31
N PHE A 532 0.92 0.37 8.10
CA PHE A 532 1.38 -0.99 7.80
C PHE A 532 2.91 -1.07 7.65
N ALA A 533 3.56 -0.06 7.07
CA ALA A 533 5.01 0.03 7.01
C ALA A 533 5.61 0.30 8.41
N GLN A 534 5.00 1.18 9.21
CA GLN A 534 5.37 1.40 10.61
C GLN A 534 5.23 0.12 11.44
N LEU A 535 4.19 -0.70 11.21
CA LEU A 535 4.05 -1.98 11.88
C LEU A 535 5.13 -2.99 11.44
N ASP A 536 5.47 -3.04 10.16
CA ASP A 536 6.57 -3.87 9.64
C ASP A 536 7.94 -3.45 10.23
N VAL A 537 8.21 -2.14 10.37
CA VAL A 537 9.40 -1.59 11.08
C VAL A 537 9.40 -2.03 12.54
N ASN A 538 8.28 -1.86 13.24
CA ASN A 538 8.17 -2.22 14.66
C ASN A 538 8.35 -3.72 14.91
N VAL A 539 7.93 -4.58 13.96
CA VAL A 539 8.17 -6.03 14.00
C VAL A 539 9.65 -6.34 13.75
N ALA A 540 10.26 -5.77 12.71
CA ALA A 540 11.69 -6.00 12.42
C ALA A 540 12.59 -5.55 13.59
N ASN A 541 12.25 -4.45 14.27
CA ASN A 541 12.97 -3.99 15.45
C ASN A 541 12.80 -4.93 16.67
N ALA A 542 11.62 -5.54 16.83
CA ALA A 542 11.38 -6.54 17.88
C ALA A 542 12.14 -7.85 17.60
N ASP A 543 12.14 -8.31 16.34
CA ASP A 543 12.90 -9.49 15.90
C ASP A 543 14.41 -9.25 16.07
N LEU A 544 14.93 -8.06 15.69
CA LEU A 544 16.32 -7.66 15.98
C LEU A 544 16.65 -7.71 17.48
N THR A 545 15.78 -7.16 18.33
CA THR A 545 15.97 -7.18 19.79
C THR A 545 16.04 -8.62 20.33
N GLN A 546 15.27 -9.55 19.76
CA GLN A 546 15.32 -10.98 20.10
C GLN A 546 16.65 -11.61 19.69
N GLU A 547 17.10 -11.41 18.44
CA GLU A 547 18.34 -12.02 17.94
C GLU A 547 19.59 -11.44 18.64
N GLN A 548 19.58 -10.14 19.01
CA GLN A 548 20.62 -9.53 19.86
C GLN A 548 20.64 -10.13 21.27
N SER A 549 19.47 -10.38 21.87
CA SER A 549 19.37 -11.05 23.17
C SER A 549 19.89 -12.50 23.13
N ALA A 550 19.68 -13.19 22.02
CA ALA A 550 20.24 -14.52 21.78
C ALA A 550 21.77 -14.48 21.53
N ALA A 551 22.29 -13.46 20.85
CA ALA A 551 23.72 -13.24 20.67
C ALA A 551 24.45 -13.01 22.02
N GLN A 552 23.85 -12.25 22.94
CA GLN A 552 24.40 -12.10 24.29
C GLN A 552 24.47 -13.44 25.04
N LEU A 553 23.50 -14.33 24.86
CA LEU A 553 23.48 -15.66 25.47
C LEU A 553 24.57 -16.57 24.87
N THR A 554 24.81 -16.53 23.55
CA THR A 554 25.87 -17.31 22.91
C THR A 554 27.27 -16.80 23.26
N ALA A 555 27.48 -15.49 23.31
CA ALA A 555 28.74 -14.92 23.81
C ALA A 555 29.04 -15.34 25.27
N ALA A 556 28.01 -15.42 26.13
CA ALA A 556 28.16 -15.91 27.49
C ALA A 556 28.50 -17.42 27.55
N LYS A 557 28.01 -18.24 26.61
CA LYS A 557 28.46 -19.64 26.45
C LYS A 557 29.95 -19.71 26.09
N VAL A 558 30.40 -18.90 25.13
CA VAL A 558 31.81 -18.85 24.70
C VAL A 558 32.74 -18.52 25.86
N GLN A 559 32.41 -17.49 26.65
CA GLN A 559 33.18 -17.12 27.85
C GLN A 559 33.21 -18.26 28.90
N SER A 560 32.08 -18.95 29.08
CA SER A 560 31.98 -20.10 29.99
C SER A 560 32.85 -21.26 29.52
N ALA A 561 32.78 -21.63 28.25
CA ALA A 561 33.56 -22.72 27.66
C ALA A 561 35.08 -22.42 27.66
N GLN A 562 35.48 -21.18 27.36
CA GLN A 562 36.88 -20.75 27.49
C GLN A 562 37.39 -20.89 28.93
N THR A 563 36.55 -20.59 29.93
CA THR A 563 36.91 -20.74 31.35
C THR A 563 37.13 -22.21 31.72
N TRP A 564 36.30 -23.12 31.22
CA TRP A 564 36.49 -24.57 31.37
C TRP A 564 37.76 -25.06 30.67
N LEU A 565 38.03 -24.62 29.43
CA LEU A 565 39.24 -24.96 28.70
C LEU A 565 40.51 -24.52 29.44
N ASN A 566 40.55 -23.28 29.94
CA ASN A 566 41.67 -22.78 30.74
C ASN A 566 41.88 -23.61 32.03
N THR A 567 40.77 -24.02 32.68
CA THR A 567 40.80 -24.83 33.90
C THR A 567 41.34 -26.24 33.63
N ALA A 568 40.89 -26.86 32.52
CA ALA A 568 41.39 -28.16 32.08
C ALA A 568 42.89 -28.09 31.72
N GLN A 569 43.33 -27.03 31.03
CA GLN A 569 44.74 -26.82 30.69
C GLN A 569 45.63 -26.64 31.94
N SER A 570 45.15 -25.92 32.96
CA SER A 570 45.84 -25.81 34.26
C SER A 570 45.91 -27.15 35.00
N THR A 571 44.86 -27.97 34.88
CA THR A 571 44.81 -29.33 35.46
C THR A 571 45.81 -30.25 34.76
N LEU A 572 45.87 -30.19 33.42
CA LEU A 572 46.84 -30.91 32.59
C LEU A 572 48.29 -30.54 32.93
N ALA A 573 48.58 -29.25 33.12
CA ALA A 573 49.91 -28.80 33.54
C ALA A 573 50.30 -29.34 34.93
N SER A 574 49.35 -29.36 35.87
CA SER A 574 49.54 -29.91 37.22
C SER A 574 49.76 -31.42 37.20
N ALA A 575 49.02 -32.16 36.35
CA ALA A 575 49.16 -33.60 36.19
C ALA A 575 50.52 -33.99 35.59
N LYS A 576 51.06 -33.20 34.65
CA LYS A 576 52.43 -33.39 34.12
C LYS A 576 53.48 -33.29 35.23
N GLN A 577 53.42 -32.25 36.05
CA GLN A 577 54.32 -32.09 37.20
C GLN A 577 54.20 -33.24 38.22
N GLY A 578 53.00 -33.80 38.40
CA GLY A 578 52.78 -35.00 39.22
C GLY A 578 53.46 -36.26 38.67
N VAL A 579 53.42 -36.46 37.34
CA VAL A 579 54.17 -37.53 36.66
C VAL A 579 55.67 -37.31 36.78
N ASP A 580 56.16 -36.11 36.48
CA ASP A 580 57.60 -35.78 36.58
C ASP A 580 58.14 -36.05 38.01
N SER A 581 57.38 -35.68 39.04
CA SER A 581 57.73 -35.90 40.45
C SER A 581 57.73 -37.38 40.84
N THR A 582 56.65 -38.11 40.53
CA THR A 582 56.54 -39.54 40.90
C THR A 582 57.51 -40.42 40.09
N LYS A 583 57.85 -40.02 38.86
CA LYS A 583 58.90 -40.66 38.06
C LYS A 583 60.28 -40.48 38.69
N ALA A 584 60.60 -39.29 39.20
CA ALA A 584 61.86 -39.04 39.90
C ALA A 584 61.97 -39.83 41.23
N GLU A 585 60.85 -40.01 41.95
CA GLU A 585 60.80 -40.86 43.14
C GLU A 585 61.01 -42.35 42.81
N LEU A 586 60.43 -42.83 41.70
CA LEU A 586 60.67 -44.19 41.19
C LEU A 586 62.14 -44.40 40.80
N ASP A 587 62.73 -43.49 40.02
CA ASP A 587 64.14 -43.58 39.61
C ASP A 587 65.09 -43.59 40.81
N LYS A 588 64.77 -42.80 41.85
CA LYS A 588 65.49 -42.84 43.12
C LYS A 588 65.33 -44.18 43.83
N ALA A 589 64.11 -44.72 43.91
CA ALA A 589 63.85 -46.00 44.56
C ALA A 589 64.56 -47.17 43.86
N GLU A 590 64.62 -47.17 42.52
CA GLU A 590 65.38 -48.16 41.74
C GLU A 590 66.89 -48.04 41.97
N SER A 591 67.41 -46.82 42.07
CA SER A 591 68.82 -46.57 42.42
C SER A 591 69.15 -47.05 43.85
N ASP A 592 68.32 -46.71 44.84
CA ASP A 592 68.45 -47.19 46.21
C ASP A 592 68.42 -48.74 46.27
N LEU A 593 67.51 -49.39 45.54
CA LEU A 593 67.43 -50.85 45.44
C LEU A 593 68.71 -51.46 44.85
N ASN A 594 69.28 -50.87 43.81
CA ASN A 594 70.52 -51.35 43.20
C ASN A 594 71.72 -51.20 44.16
N ASN A 595 71.80 -50.10 44.91
CA ASN A 595 72.80 -49.89 45.96
C ASN A 595 72.67 -50.94 47.09
N VAL A 596 71.45 -51.31 47.48
CA VAL A 596 71.22 -52.33 48.52
C VAL A 596 71.52 -53.75 47.98
N LYS A 597 71.22 -54.05 46.72
CA LYS A 597 71.62 -55.32 46.06
C LYS A 597 73.14 -55.53 46.06
N GLN A 598 73.92 -54.47 45.79
CA GLN A 598 75.40 -54.54 45.90
C GLN A 598 75.86 -54.84 47.33
N LYS A 599 75.23 -54.21 48.34
CA LYS A 599 75.51 -54.50 49.76
C LYS A 599 75.15 -55.93 50.15
N LEU A 600 74.05 -56.48 49.62
CA LEU A 600 73.70 -57.90 49.79
C LEU A 600 74.75 -58.84 49.19
N GLN A 601 75.26 -58.53 47.99
CA GLN A 601 76.32 -59.31 47.36
C GLN A 601 77.62 -59.31 48.20
N ALA A 602 78.02 -58.14 48.73
CA ALA A 602 79.17 -58.04 49.63
C ALA A 602 78.95 -58.78 50.97
N ALA A 603 77.74 -58.71 51.54
CA ALA A 603 77.39 -59.45 52.75
C ALA A 603 77.43 -60.97 52.56
N GLN A 604 76.96 -61.46 51.40
CA GLN A 604 77.05 -62.89 51.03
C GLN A 604 78.51 -63.33 50.92
N GLN A 605 79.36 -62.59 50.18
CA GLN A 605 80.79 -62.89 50.07
C GLN A 605 81.51 -62.90 51.44
N ALA A 606 81.14 -62.01 52.36
CA ALA A 606 81.68 -61.98 53.71
C ALA A 606 81.21 -63.16 54.57
N TYR A 607 79.96 -63.58 54.44
CA TYR A 607 79.43 -64.80 55.06
C TYR A 607 80.11 -66.07 54.52
N ASP A 608 80.24 -66.21 53.19
CA ASP A 608 80.89 -67.35 52.55
C ASP A 608 82.36 -67.48 53.00
N SER A 609 83.05 -66.35 53.14
CA SER A 609 84.42 -66.27 53.63
C SER A 609 84.53 -66.66 55.12
N ALA A 610 83.61 -66.20 55.97
CA ALA A 610 83.56 -66.57 57.38
C ALA A 610 83.21 -68.06 57.56
N SER A 611 82.31 -68.60 56.73
CA SER A 611 81.92 -70.01 56.73
C SER A 611 83.09 -70.91 56.37
N LYS A 612 83.89 -70.53 55.37
CA LYS A 612 85.15 -71.23 55.05
C LYS A 612 86.13 -71.19 56.23
N ALA A 613 86.37 -70.01 56.81
CA ALA A 613 87.30 -69.86 57.93
C ALA A 613 86.87 -70.69 59.16
N GLN A 614 85.58 -70.78 59.44
CA GLN A 614 85.00 -71.64 60.48
C GLN A 614 85.23 -73.13 60.17
N SER A 615 85.00 -73.56 58.92
CA SER A 615 85.23 -74.93 58.48
C SER A 615 86.70 -75.34 58.60
N ASP A 616 87.63 -74.44 58.23
CA ASP A 616 89.06 -74.68 58.30
C ASP A 616 89.57 -74.68 59.76
N ALA A 617 89.00 -73.83 60.64
CA ALA A 617 89.26 -73.87 62.08
C ALA A 617 88.75 -75.17 62.75
N SER A 618 87.58 -75.69 62.33
CA SER A 618 87.06 -76.97 62.84
C SER A 618 87.99 -78.13 62.51
N LYS A 619 88.45 -78.23 61.25
CA LYS A 619 89.40 -79.27 60.83
C LYS A 619 90.69 -79.24 61.65
N ASN A 620 91.17 -78.06 62.03
CA ASN A 620 92.34 -77.90 62.88
C ASN A 620 92.08 -78.44 64.30
N VAL A 621 90.93 -78.11 64.90
CA VAL A 621 90.50 -78.65 66.20
C VAL A 621 90.35 -80.18 66.16
N ASP A 622 89.75 -80.72 65.10
CA ASP A 622 89.54 -82.16 64.94
C ASP A 622 90.89 -82.90 64.75
N SER A 623 91.81 -82.32 63.98
CA SER A 623 93.18 -82.85 63.82
C SER A 623 93.98 -82.81 65.12
N LEU A 624 93.92 -81.70 65.87
CA LEU A 624 94.58 -81.56 67.17
C LEU A 624 93.98 -82.50 68.22
N LYS A 625 92.68 -82.81 68.18
CA LYS A 625 92.06 -83.86 69.00
C LYS A 625 92.59 -85.25 68.67
N GLN A 626 92.80 -85.56 67.38
CA GLN A 626 93.40 -86.83 66.96
C GLN A 626 94.88 -86.93 67.38
N GLN A 627 95.65 -85.83 67.28
CA GLN A 627 97.02 -85.76 67.78
C GLN A 627 97.09 -85.90 69.30
N LEU A 628 96.21 -85.23 70.05
CA LEU A 628 96.11 -85.32 71.50
C LEU A 628 95.76 -86.74 71.97
N ALA A 629 94.85 -87.43 71.28
CA ALA A 629 94.55 -88.84 71.56
C ALA A 629 95.79 -89.72 71.35
N THR A 630 96.55 -89.47 70.28
CA THR A 630 97.80 -90.17 69.96
C THR A 630 98.89 -89.91 71.03
N ALA A 631 99.06 -88.65 71.45
CA ALA A 631 100.00 -88.27 72.50
C ALA A 631 99.63 -88.89 73.86
N ASN A 632 98.34 -88.94 74.20
CA ASN A 632 97.88 -89.65 75.41
C ASN A 632 98.14 -91.16 75.33
N THR A 633 98.03 -91.78 74.14
CA THR A 633 98.43 -93.19 73.95
C THR A 633 99.94 -93.40 74.16
N LYS A 634 100.79 -92.51 73.62
CA LYS A 634 102.25 -92.53 73.90
C LYS A 634 102.55 -92.41 75.40
N LEU A 635 101.91 -91.45 76.07
CA LEU A 635 102.05 -91.19 77.49
C LEU A 635 101.62 -92.39 78.35
N ALA A 636 100.56 -93.10 77.95
CA ALA A 636 100.13 -94.33 78.60
C ALA A 636 101.16 -95.47 78.42
N HIS A 637 101.76 -95.60 77.22
CA HIS A 637 102.81 -96.57 76.95
C HIS A 637 104.06 -96.30 77.81
N ALA A 638 104.58 -95.08 77.80
CA ALA A 638 105.75 -94.69 78.61
C ALA A 638 105.51 -94.89 80.12
N LYS A 639 104.30 -94.60 80.61
CA LYS A 639 103.92 -94.85 82.01
C LYS A 639 103.86 -96.34 82.34
N ALA A 640 103.45 -97.20 81.40
CA ALA A 640 103.50 -98.66 81.57
C ALA A 640 104.95 -99.19 81.56
N GLU A 641 105.83 -98.65 80.70
CA GLU A 641 107.25 -99.00 80.64
C GLU A 641 108.00 -98.58 81.92
N LEU A 642 107.67 -97.43 82.50
CA LEU A 642 108.19 -97.00 83.81
C LEU A 642 107.82 -98.00 84.93
N VAL A 643 106.56 -98.47 84.97
CA VAL A 643 106.13 -99.51 85.92
C VAL A 643 106.85 -100.85 85.66
N LEU A 644 107.13 -101.17 84.39
CA LEU A 644 107.93 -102.35 84.02
C LEU A 644 109.41 -102.25 84.43
N ALA A 645 109.97 -101.04 84.48
CA ALA A 645 111.31 -100.79 84.99
C ALA A 645 111.35 -100.87 86.52
N GLN A 646 110.38 -100.25 87.21
CA GLN A 646 110.27 -100.27 88.68
C GLN A 646 110.05 -101.69 89.23
N THR A 647 109.28 -102.54 88.55
CA THR A 647 109.02 -103.92 89.00
C THR A 647 110.24 -104.84 88.91
N LYS A 648 111.19 -104.58 88.01
CA LYS A 648 112.46 -105.34 87.90
C LYS A 648 113.43 -105.09 89.05
N GLN A 649 113.23 -104.03 89.85
CA GLN A 649 114.11 -103.68 90.96
C GLN A 649 113.91 -104.57 92.21
N ASN A 650 112.80 -105.32 92.28
CA ASN A 650 112.28 -105.91 93.53
C ASN A 650 112.44 -107.44 93.67
N THR A 651 113.43 -108.07 93.00
CA THR A 651 113.55 -109.55 92.98
C THR A 651 114.66 -110.15 93.85
N ASP A 652 115.67 -109.37 94.27
CA ASP A 652 116.85 -109.86 95.01
C ASP A 652 116.90 -109.44 96.50
N ASN A 653 115.76 -109.42 97.18
CA ASN A 653 115.70 -109.84 98.59
C ASN A 653 114.29 -110.36 98.94
N LYS A 654 114.19 -111.40 99.76
CA LYS A 654 112.98 -112.26 99.80
C LYS A 654 112.53 -112.60 101.22
N GLN A 655 111.20 -112.68 101.38
CA GLN A 655 110.44 -113.23 102.51
C GLN A 655 110.40 -112.43 103.83
N ASN A 656 109.23 -112.54 104.48
CA ASN A 656 108.92 -112.29 105.89
C ASN A 656 108.94 -110.84 106.42
N GLN A 657 108.04 -110.43 107.33
CA GLN A 657 106.71 -110.95 107.71
C GLN A 657 105.99 -109.90 108.59
N GLY A 658 104.68 -110.06 108.85
CA GLY A 658 103.89 -109.17 109.72
C GLY A 658 103.30 -107.97 108.96
N SER A 659 101.98 -107.72 108.91
CA SER A 659 100.83 -108.30 109.63
C SER A 659 100.74 -107.96 111.13
N SER A 660 100.30 -106.74 111.42
CA SER A 660 99.47 -106.34 112.57
C SER A 660 98.73 -105.06 112.12
N ASP A 661 97.40 -104.95 112.13
CA ASP A 661 96.44 -105.04 113.24
C ASP A 661 96.68 -103.98 114.33
N ASN A 662 95.83 -102.93 114.38
CA ASN A 662 94.71 -102.81 115.34
C ASN A 662 94.16 -101.36 115.48
N LYS A 663 92.84 -101.22 115.67
CA LYS A 663 92.02 -100.08 116.18
C LYS A 663 92.60 -98.65 116.28
N GLN A 664 91.99 -97.71 115.52
CA GLN A 664 90.97 -96.73 115.98
C GLN A 664 90.43 -95.96 114.75
N SER A 665 89.14 -95.66 114.53
CA SER A 665 87.91 -95.62 115.34
C SER A 665 87.61 -94.32 116.12
N GLN A 666 87.16 -93.30 115.38
CA GLN A 666 86.13 -92.31 115.74
C GLN A 666 85.68 -91.63 114.42
N GLY A 667 84.40 -91.43 114.11
CA GLY A 667 83.17 -91.95 114.72
C GLY A 667 82.06 -92.07 113.66
N ASN A 668 81.04 -92.89 113.93
CA ASN A 668 79.95 -93.20 112.99
C ASN A 668 78.62 -92.61 113.48
N SER A 669 77.78 -92.14 112.56
CA SER A 669 76.32 -92.23 112.73
C SER A 669 75.58 -92.22 111.39
N ASP A 670 74.88 -93.32 111.18
CA ASP A 670 73.55 -93.49 110.57
C ASP A 670 73.16 -92.77 109.26
N ASN A 671 72.74 -93.40 108.14
CA ASN A 671 72.03 -94.65 107.81
C ASN A 671 70.58 -94.41 107.31
N LYS A 672 70.21 -95.15 106.25
CA LYS A 672 68.86 -95.61 105.89
C LYS A 672 67.98 -94.85 104.86
N GLN A 673 68.33 -95.03 103.59
CA GLN A 673 67.58 -95.88 102.63
C GLN A 673 66.10 -95.58 102.25
N LYS A 674 65.89 -95.25 100.94
CA LYS A 674 64.68 -95.45 100.08
C LYS A 674 63.36 -94.72 100.47
N SER A 675 62.39 -94.48 99.59
CA SER A 675 62.21 -94.74 98.13
C SER A 675 61.64 -93.47 97.43
N ASP A 676 61.13 -93.37 96.19
CA ASP A 676 60.82 -94.22 95.01
C ASP A 676 61.11 -93.35 93.73
N ASN A 677 61.02 -93.70 92.43
CA ASN A 677 60.02 -94.39 91.57
C ASN A 677 58.70 -93.58 91.38
N SER A 678 58.09 -93.42 90.19
CA SER A 678 58.37 -93.96 88.84
C SER A 678 57.81 -93.09 87.68
N ASN A 679 58.57 -93.01 86.57
CA ASN A 679 58.15 -93.32 85.17
C ASN A 679 57.03 -92.56 84.38
N THR A 680 57.31 -92.39 83.07
CA THR A 680 56.41 -92.43 81.87
C THR A 680 55.45 -91.29 81.40
N LYS A 681 55.67 -90.90 80.12
CA LYS A 681 54.74 -90.79 78.95
C LYS A 681 53.49 -89.83 78.90
N LYS A 682 53.56 -88.94 77.89
CA LYS A 682 52.71 -88.82 76.66
C LYS A 682 51.21 -88.40 76.70
N ASP A 683 50.86 -87.66 75.64
CA ASP A 683 49.61 -87.66 74.85
C ASP A 683 48.35 -86.81 75.21
N THR A 684 48.05 -85.90 74.25
CA THR A 684 46.73 -85.65 73.61
C THR A 684 45.61 -84.75 74.20
N ASN A 685 45.16 -83.84 73.33
CA ASN A 685 43.76 -83.56 72.92
C ASN A 685 42.74 -82.78 73.79
N ASN A 686 42.40 -81.58 73.26
CA ASN A 686 41.06 -81.23 72.71
C ASN A 686 39.93 -80.67 73.62
N SER A 687 39.13 -79.78 72.98
CA SER A 687 37.70 -79.53 73.20
C SER A 687 37.17 -78.53 74.25
N LYS A 688 37.13 -77.25 73.84
CA LYS A 688 35.88 -76.49 73.53
C LYS A 688 35.00 -75.90 74.68
N SER A 689 34.40 -74.74 74.34
CA SER A 689 33.29 -74.03 75.02
C SER A 689 33.65 -73.22 76.28
N SER A 690 33.02 -72.06 76.56
CA SER A 690 31.93 -71.34 75.84
C SER A 690 31.90 -69.82 76.13
N SER A 691 31.17 -69.06 75.31
CA SER A 691 30.36 -67.86 75.67
C SER A 691 31.03 -66.60 76.29
N SER A 692 30.78 -65.34 75.88
CA SER A 692 30.02 -64.81 74.73
C SER A 692 30.33 -63.32 74.41
N THR A 693 30.27 -62.99 73.11
CA THR A 693 29.59 -61.81 72.51
C THR A 693 29.78 -60.39 73.09
N THR A 694 30.82 -59.70 72.60
CA THR A 694 30.85 -58.31 72.05
C THR A 694 29.96 -57.16 72.62
N GLY A 695 30.53 -55.94 72.68
CA GLY A 695 29.83 -54.81 71.99
C GLY A 695 29.91 -53.35 72.49
N LYS A 696 31.09 -52.72 72.48
CA LYS A 696 31.30 -51.28 72.14
C LYS A 696 30.70 -50.15 73.03
N LYS A 697 31.59 -49.36 73.65
CA LYS A 697 31.40 -48.08 74.38
C LYS A 697 32.70 -47.25 74.24
N THR A 698 32.87 -45.94 74.51
CA THR A 698 32.08 -44.67 74.68
C THR A 698 33.13 -43.54 74.86
N THR A 699 33.03 -42.22 74.56
CA THR A 699 32.13 -41.25 73.86
C THR A 699 32.90 -39.88 73.82
N LYS A 700 32.26 -38.78 73.34
CA LYS A 700 32.61 -37.31 73.50
C LYS A 700 33.39 -36.65 72.33
N LYS A 701 33.21 -35.35 72.02
CA LYS A 701 32.08 -34.38 72.25
C LYS A 701 32.32 -33.08 71.42
N ALA A 702 31.23 -32.39 71.03
CA ALA A 702 31.19 -31.00 70.48
C ALA A 702 31.73 -30.86 69.03
N THR A 703 31.24 -29.95 68.17
CA THR A 703 30.69 -28.59 68.42
C THR A 703 29.39 -28.22 67.68
N THR A 704 28.86 -27.06 68.10
CA THR A 704 27.74 -26.23 67.60
C THR A 704 27.22 -26.36 66.15
N LYS A 705 25.87 -26.32 66.01
CA LYS A 705 25.14 -25.79 64.83
C LYS A 705 24.04 -24.82 65.29
N LYS A 706 23.85 -23.66 64.63
CA LYS A 706 22.86 -22.64 64.99
C LYS A 706 22.43 -21.79 63.78
N LYS A 707 21.11 -21.58 63.63
CA LYS A 707 20.37 -20.59 62.80
C LYS A 707 20.88 -20.22 61.38
N SER A 708 20.03 -20.53 60.37
CA SER A 708 19.56 -19.55 59.36
C SER A 708 18.30 -20.09 58.65
N THR A 709 17.11 -19.92 59.22
CA THR A 709 16.11 -18.94 58.73
C THR A 709 15.84 -18.98 57.22
N ASN A 710 14.74 -19.61 56.81
CA ASN A 710 14.10 -19.36 55.52
C ASN A 710 12.61 -19.04 55.75
N LYS A 711 12.13 -17.86 55.32
CA LYS A 711 10.89 -17.23 55.82
C LYS A 711 9.83 -17.14 54.71
N ALA A 712 9.16 -18.26 54.43
CA ALA A 712 8.02 -18.27 53.51
C ALA A 712 6.75 -17.74 54.20
N ILE A 713 6.28 -16.55 53.82
CA ILE A 713 4.98 -16.00 54.25
C ILE A 713 4.16 -15.56 53.04
N LYS A 714 3.04 -16.25 52.78
CA LYS A 714 1.71 -15.63 52.64
C LYS A 714 0.59 -16.68 52.71
N LYS A 715 -0.40 -16.42 53.57
CA LYS A 715 -1.66 -17.17 53.61
C LYS A 715 -2.68 -16.52 52.65
N THR A 716 -3.61 -17.34 52.13
CA THR A 716 -5.04 -17.07 51.83
C THR A 716 -5.49 -15.63 51.48
N ASN A 717 -6.36 -15.40 50.48
CA ASN A 717 -7.75 -15.89 50.55
C ASN A 717 -8.55 -15.86 49.22
N LYS A 718 -9.36 -16.89 49.00
CA LYS A 718 -10.78 -16.92 48.55
C LYS A 718 -11.39 -15.64 47.90
N LYS A 719 -12.06 -15.83 46.73
CA LYS A 719 -13.56 -15.80 46.57
C LYS A 719 -14.14 -14.99 45.38
N LYS A 720 -15.03 -15.66 44.63
CA LYS A 720 -16.14 -15.16 43.75
C LYS A 720 -15.86 -14.45 42.41
N THR A 721 -16.45 -15.03 41.37
CA THR A 721 -16.99 -14.35 40.17
C THR A 721 -18.37 -13.73 40.44
N PRO A 722 -18.80 -12.77 39.59
CA PRO A 722 -20.20 -12.63 39.19
C PRO A 722 -20.40 -12.86 37.67
N LYS A 723 -21.64 -12.69 37.18
CA LYS A 723 -22.13 -13.12 35.86
C LYS A 723 -23.13 -12.09 35.29
N LYS A 724 -23.43 -12.15 33.97
CA LYS A 724 -24.29 -11.23 33.18
C LYS A 724 -23.59 -9.88 32.87
N ALA A 725 -24.01 -9.09 31.87
CA ALA A 725 -25.17 -9.22 30.97
C ALA A 725 -24.82 -8.94 29.50
N ALA A 726 -25.64 -9.44 28.57
CA ALA A 726 -25.65 -9.01 27.17
C ALA A 726 -26.85 -8.07 26.92
N LYS A 727 -26.67 -7.00 26.15
CA LYS A 727 -27.75 -6.20 25.55
C LYS A 727 -27.87 -6.49 24.05
N LYS A 728 -29.08 -6.35 23.50
CA LYS A 728 -29.46 -6.76 22.14
C LYS A 728 -30.52 -5.80 21.58
N LEU A 729 -30.16 -5.02 20.55
CA LEU A 729 -31.08 -4.27 19.67
C LEU A 729 -30.50 -4.37 18.24
N THR A 730 -31.10 -5.05 17.26
CA THR A 730 -32.35 -4.79 16.48
C THR A 730 -32.20 -3.88 15.26
N LYS A 731 -31.68 -4.47 14.17
CA LYS A 731 -32.39 -4.63 12.87
C LYS A 731 -33.26 -3.44 12.40
N LYS A 732 -32.79 -2.72 11.38
CA LYS A 732 -33.66 -2.13 10.33
C LYS A 732 -33.11 -2.50 8.94
N THR A 733 -33.93 -2.35 7.89
CA THR A 733 -33.68 -2.92 6.54
C THR A 733 -34.23 -1.97 5.48
N ILE A 734 -33.54 -1.81 4.34
CA ILE A 734 -34.11 -1.23 3.10
C ILE A 734 -33.43 -1.86 1.87
N LYS A 735 -34.08 -1.76 0.70
CA LYS A 735 -33.67 -2.31 -0.62
C LYS A 735 -32.86 -1.22 -1.40
N LYS A 736 -32.48 -1.27 -2.69
CA LYS A 736 -33.04 -1.91 -3.90
C LYS A 736 -32.08 -1.67 -5.10
N SER A 737 -32.05 -2.58 -6.10
CA SER A 737 -31.67 -2.34 -7.53
C SER A 737 -30.27 -1.76 -7.92
N SER A 738 -29.79 -1.78 -9.18
CA SER A 738 -29.82 -2.83 -10.24
C SER A 738 -28.92 -2.50 -11.48
N LYS A 739 -28.63 -3.50 -12.34
CA LYS A 739 -28.22 -3.42 -13.78
C LYS A 739 -26.88 -2.76 -14.22
N LYS A 740 -25.83 -3.59 -14.33
CA LYS A 740 -25.17 -4.05 -15.59
C LYS A 740 -25.24 -3.15 -16.87
N ALA A 741 -24.06 -2.78 -17.40
CA ALA A 741 -23.77 -2.49 -18.83
C ALA A 741 -22.49 -3.24 -19.30
N LYS A 742 -22.21 -3.37 -20.62
CA LYS A 742 -21.17 -4.29 -21.17
C LYS A 742 -20.81 -4.10 -22.67
N SER A 743 -19.63 -3.54 -22.98
CA SER A 743 -18.93 -3.51 -24.29
C SER A 743 -17.45 -3.13 -24.03
N THR A 744 -16.36 -3.77 -24.48
CA THR A 744 -15.82 -4.26 -25.79
C THR A 744 -14.98 -3.27 -26.60
N LYS A 745 -13.64 -3.42 -26.49
CA LYS A 745 -12.62 -3.56 -27.60
C LYS A 745 -12.30 -2.30 -28.46
N LYS A 746 -11.10 -2.08 -29.05
CA LYS A 746 -9.88 -2.92 -29.27
C LYS A 746 -8.65 -2.07 -29.75
N THR A 747 -7.43 -2.32 -29.25
CA THR A 747 -6.08 -2.04 -29.90
C THR A 747 -5.64 -0.57 -30.17
N THR A 748 -4.35 -0.19 -30.36
CA THR A 748 -3.08 -0.94 -30.65
C THR A 748 -1.76 -0.21 -30.26
N LYS A 749 -0.71 -0.96 -29.80
CA LYS A 749 0.78 -0.75 -29.94
C LYS A 749 1.46 0.53 -29.35
N LYS A 750 2.76 0.56 -28.92
CA LYS A 750 3.80 -0.45 -28.52
C LYS A 750 5.08 0.24 -27.95
N LYS A 751 5.92 -0.48 -27.15
CA LYS A 751 7.34 -0.18 -26.72
C LYS A 751 7.50 0.98 -25.68
N VAL A 752 8.49 1.04 -24.77
CA VAL A 752 9.59 0.15 -24.29
C VAL A 752 9.51 0.03 -22.74
N ALA A 753 10.36 -0.76 -22.06
CA ALA A 753 10.24 -1.10 -20.63
C ALA A 753 11.47 -0.78 -19.74
N LYS A 754 11.21 -0.57 -18.43
CA LYS A 754 12.14 -0.88 -17.31
C LYS A 754 11.41 -1.80 -16.31
N LYS A 755 12.15 -2.67 -15.59
CA LYS A 755 11.60 -3.91 -14.99
C LYS A 755 11.79 -4.00 -13.47
N VAL A 756 10.95 -3.31 -12.71
CA VAL A 756 10.94 -3.36 -11.23
C VAL A 756 10.46 -4.72 -10.72
N LYS A 757 11.22 -5.35 -9.80
CA LYS A 757 10.90 -6.66 -9.20
C LYS A 757 9.84 -6.51 -8.09
N LYS A 758 8.55 -6.45 -8.45
CA LYS A 758 7.45 -6.41 -7.45
C LYS A 758 7.48 -7.62 -6.49
N ALA A 759 7.15 -7.37 -5.22
CA ALA A 759 7.12 -8.37 -4.15
C ALA A 759 6.25 -9.60 -4.50
N LYS A 760 6.69 -10.80 -4.07
CA LYS A 760 6.06 -12.09 -4.42
C LYS A 760 4.77 -12.33 -3.64
N LYS A 761 3.64 -11.81 -4.16
CA LYS A 761 2.28 -12.17 -3.74
C LYS A 761 2.14 -13.70 -3.57
N VAL A 762 1.67 -14.15 -2.40
CA VAL A 762 1.58 -15.58 -2.05
C VAL A 762 0.50 -16.30 -2.88
N VAL A 763 0.90 -16.85 -4.03
CA VAL A 763 0.03 -17.65 -4.90
C VAL A 763 -0.05 -19.10 -4.39
N VAL A 764 -1.25 -19.51 -3.95
CA VAL A 764 -1.52 -20.90 -3.54
C VAL A 764 -1.99 -21.71 -4.75
N ALA A 765 -1.22 -22.74 -5.13
CA ALA A 765 -1.50 -23.57 -6.30
C ALA A 765 -2.84 -24.34 -6.17
N SER A 766 -3.81 -24.03 -7.04
CA SER A 766 -5.15 -24.63 -7.02
C SER A 766 -5.15 -26.10 -7.48
N SER A 767 -5.80 -27.00 -6.74
CA SER A 767 -6.12 -28.35 -7.22
C SER A 767 -7.53 -28.45 -7.83
N LYS A 768 -7.77 -29.51 -8.61
CA LYS A 768 -9.04 -29.79 -9.31
C LYS A 768 -9.49 -31.25 -9.04
N PHE A 769 -10.80 -31.48 -8.90
CA PHE A 769 -11.36 -32.83 -8.75
C PHE A 769 -11.06 -33.72 -9.96
N THR A 770 -10.30 -34.79 -9.75
CA THR A 770 -10.10 -35.89 -10.70
C THR A 770 -11.28 -36.85 -10.70
N SER A 771 -11.95 -37.03 -9.56
CA SER A 771 -13.15 -37.86 -9.45
C SER A 771 -14.10 -37.28 -8.40
N LEU A 772 -15.40 -37.34 -8.66
CA LEU A 772 -16.46 -36.98 -7.72
C LEU A 772 -17.63 -37.95 -7.94
N LYS A 773 -17.77 -38.94 -7.05
CA LYS A 773 -18.78 -40.02 -7.18
C LYS A 773 -19.78 -39.99 -6.02
N GLY A 774 -21.05 -40.26 -6.31
CA GLY A 774 -22.11 -40.42 -5.31
C GLY A 774 -22.01 -41.76 -4.57
N SER A 775 -22.46 -41.80 -3.32
CA SER A 775 -22.49 -42.99 -2.45
C SER A 775 -23.72 -42.93 -1.52
N LYS A 776 -24.03 -44.02 -0.80
CA LYS A 776 -25.25 -44.13 0.04
C LYS A 776 -25.28 -43.02 1.09
N LYS A 777 -26.22 -42.08 1.00
CA LYS A 777 -26.32 -40.85 1.82
C LYS A 777 -25.01 -40.02 1.87
N ALA A 778 -24.21 -40.04 0.80
CA ALA A 778 -22.85 -39.47 0.77
C ALA A 778 -22.33 -39.09 -0.65
N PHE A 779 -21.20 -38.38 -0.71
CA PHE A 779 -20.34 -38.32 -1.91
C PHE A 779 -18.86 -38.52 -1.55
N VAL A 780 -18.04 -38.91 -2.53
CA VAL A 780 -16.58 -39.06 -2.42
C VAL A 780 -15.89 -38.24 -3.50
N GLY A 781 -15.04 -37.29 -3.09
CA GLY A 781 -14.13 -36.56 -3.97
C GLY A 781 -12.71 -37.13 -3.92
N LYS A 782 -12.01 -37.10 -5.07
CA LYS A 782 -10.56 -37.30 -5.22
C LYS A 782 -9.96 -36.16 -6.06
N TRP A 783 -8.70 -35.80 -5.83
CA TRP A 783 -7.96 -34.78 -6.58
C TRP A 783 -6.44 -35.05 -6.58
N LYS A 784 -5.67 -34.44 -7.50
CA LYS A 784 -4.19 -34.53 -7.48
C LYS A 784 -3.62 -33.64 -6.36
N LYS A 785 -2.47 -34.03 -5.78
CA LYS A 785 -1.73 -33.21 -4.80
C LYS A 785 -1.19 -31.96 -5.50
N ALA A 786 -1.45 -30.77 -4.94
CA ALA A 786 -0.84 -29.53 -5.42
C ALA A 786 0.54 -29.32 -4.77
N LYS A 787 1.47 -28.66 -5.48
CA LYS A 787 2.79 -28.31 -4.94
C LYS A 787 2.63 -27.30 -3.79
N SER A 788 3.35 -27.52 -2.69
CA SER A 788 3.49 -26.61 -1.55
C SER A 788 2.17 -26.07 -0.96
N VAL A 789 1.24 -26.97 -0.62
CA VAL A 789 -0.02 -26.65 0.09
C VAL A 789 -0.16 -27.45 1.38
N SER A 790 -0.74 -26.84 2.42
CA SER A 790 -0.93 -27.47 3.75
C SER A 790 -2.21 -28.33 3.82
N GLY A 791 -3.13 -28.15 2.87
CA GLY A 791 -4.32 -28.99 2.76
C GLY A 791 -5.35 -28.46 1.77
N TYR A 792 -6.58 -28.98 1.89
CA TYR A 792 -7.70 -28.73 1.00
C TYR A 792 -8.99 -28.44 1.77
N GLN A 793 -9.88 -27.68 1.15
CA GLN A 793 -11.25 -27.47 1.59
C GLN A 793 -12.23 -27.83 0.48
N VAL A 794 -13.27 -28.59 0.84
CA VAL A 794 -14.41 -28.90 -0.02
C VAL A 794 -15.64 -28.20 0.55
N ARG A 795 -16.28 -27.33 -0.23
CA ARG A 795 -17.60 -26.76 0.11
C ARG A 795 -18.71 -27.36 -0.74
N TYR A 796 -19.88 -27.54 -0.14
CA TYR A 796 -21.03 -28.17 -0.79
C TYR A 796 -22.37 -27.56 -0.34
N SER A 797 -23.32 -27.47 -1.28
CA SER A 797 -24.70 -27.02 -1.03
C SER A 797 -25.68 -27.75 -1.96
N THR A 798 -26.97 -27.77 -1.60
CA THR A 798 -28.05 -28.13 -2.53
C THR A 798 -28.43 -26.97 -3.45
N ALA A 799 -28.04 -25.73 -3.12
CA ALA A 799 -28.23 -24.55 -3.95
C ALA A 799 -27.03 -24.32 -4.89
N SER A 800 -27.31 -24.10 -6.19
CA SER A 800 -26.29 -23.83 -7.22
C SER A 800 -25.47 -22.57 -6.93
N SER A 801 -26.10 -21.55 -6.33
CA SER A 801 -25.50 -20.29 -5.92
C SER A 801 -24.54 -20.39 -4.71
N MET A 802 -24.34 -21.60 -4.14
CA MET A 802 -23.50 -21.86 -2.95
C MET A 802 -23.89 -21.07 -1.69
N LYS A 803 -25.02 -20.38 -1.69
CA LYS A 803 -25.60 -19.77 -0.48
C LYS A 803 -25.79 -20.88 0.58
N LYS A 804 -25.40 -20.57 1.82
CA LYS A 804 -25.39 -21.50 2.98
C LYS A 804 -24.61 -22.83 2.76
N ALA A 805 -23.58 -22.84 1.91
CA ALA A 805 -22.74 -24.03 1.69
C ALA A 805 -21.97 -24.45 2.96
N LYS A 806 -21.98 -25.76 3.26
CA LYS A 806 -21.15 -26.35 4.33
C LYS A 806 -19.75 -26.62 3.80
N THR A 807 -18.72 -26.45 4.63
CA THR A 807 -17.31 -26.67 4.26
C THR A 807 -16.68 -27.74 5.16
N LYS A 808 -15.82 -28.59 4.57
CA LYS A 808 -14.97 -29.55 5.29
C LYS A 808 -13.51 -29.44 4.82
N SER A 809 -12.58 -29.42 5.77
CA SER A 809 -11.13 -29.39 5.53
C SER A 809 -10.54 -30.80 5.58
N THR A 810 -9.46 -31.06 4.84
CA THR A 810 -8.64 -32.28 4.97
C THR A 810 -7.20 -32.02 4.50
N LYS A 811 -6.24 -32.82 5.01
CA LYS A 811 -4.86 -32.89 4.48
C LYS A 811 -4.75 -33.88 3.30
N ALA A 812 -5.64 -34.87 3.23
CA ALA A 812 -5.62 -35.95 2.23
C ALA A 812 -6.15 -35.51 0.85
N THR A 813 -5.80 -36.27 -0.19
CA THR A 813 -6.26 -36.10 -1.59
C THR A 813 -7.61 -36.75 -1.89
N LYS A 814 -8.29 -37.28 -0.86
CA LYS A 814 -9.58 -37.98 -0.91
C LYS A 814 -10.43 -37.53 0.27
N LEU A 815 -11.73 -37.31 0.06
CA LEU A 815 -12.69 -36.99 1.13
C LEU A 815 -14.06 -37.64 0.85
N LYS A 816 -14.60 -38.36 1.84
CA LYS A 816 -15.98 -38.82 1.88
C LYS A 816 -16.80 -37.85 2.75
N VAL A 817 -17.87 -37.30 2.18
CA VAL A 817 -18.83 -36.45 2.90
C VAL A 817 -20.12 -37.25 3.07
N SER A 818 -20.39 -37.69 4.30
CA SER A 818 -21.57 -38.45 4.73
C SER A 818 -22.62 -37.56 5.39
N GLY A 819 -23.75 -38.15 5.82
CA GLY A 819 -24.84 -37.43 6.48
C GLY A 819 -25.67 -36.57 5.51
N LEU A 820 -25.73 -36.96 4.23
CA LEU A 820 -26.43 -36.23 3.19
C LEU A 820 -27.78 -36.91 2.87
N LYS A 821 -28.81 -36.11 2.52
CA LYS A 821 -30.08 -36.65 2.01
C LYS A 821 -29.83 -37.50 0.75
N SER A 822 -30.26 -38.76 0.74
CA SER A 822 -30.11 -39.72 -0.39
C SER A 822 -30.89 -39.26 -1.64
N LYS A 823 -30.50 -39.76 -2.82
CA LYS A 823 -31.03 -39.40 -4.16
C LYS A 823 -31.04 -37.89 -4.51
N LYS A 824 -30.53 -36.97 -3.67
CA LYS A 824 -30.51 -35.52 -3.92
C LYS A 824 -29.24 -35.04 -4.64
N LYS A 825 -29.39 -33.93 -5.39
CA LYS A 825 -28.33 -33.23 -6.13
C LYS A 825 -27.60 -32.25 -5.20
N TYR A 826 -26.27 -32.30 -5.19
CA TYR A 826 -25.39 -31.36 -4.49
C TYR A 826 -24.41 -30.74 -5.49
N TYR A 827 -24.13 -29.45 -5.31
CA TYR A 827 -23.06 -28.73 -5.98
C TYR A 827 -21.85 -28.69 -5.04
N VAL A 828 -20.66 -28.92 -5.58
CA VAL A 828 -19.42 -29.12 -4.81
C VAL A 828 -18.26 -28.33 -5.45
N GLN A 829 -17.46 -27.67 -4.63
CA GLN A 829 -16.24 -26.95 -5.03
C GLN A 829 -15.05 -27.33 -4.14
N LEU A 830 -13.86 -27.29 -4.73
CA LEU A 830 -12.58 -27.53 -4.08
C LEU A 830 -11.77 -26.23 -4.03
N ARG A 831 -10.97 -26.03 -2.97
CA ARG A 831 -9.80 -25.14 -2.98
C ARG A 831 -8.66 -25.76 -2.17
N SER A 832 -7.43 -25.41 -2.49
CA SER A 832 -6.27 -25.68 -1.62
C SER A 832 -6.05 -24.52 -0.66
N TYR A 833 -5.32 -24.77 0.43
CA TYR A 833 -4.85 -23.75 1.36
C TYR A 833 -3.41 -23.99 1.78
N ARG A 834 -2.69 -22.92 2.13
CA ARG A 834 -1.34 -22.93 2.68
C ARG A 834 -1.33 -22.10 3.97
N LYS A 835 -0.87 -22.70 5.07
CA LYS A 835 -0.53 -21.96 6.29
C LYS A 835 0.91 -21.48 6.20
N LEU A 836 1.17 -20.24 6.62
CA LEU A 836 2.49 -19.66 6.84
C LEU A 836 2.39 -18.84 8.13
N SER A 837 3.13 -19.21 9.17
CA SER A 837 2.90 -18.71 10.53
C SER A 837 1.39 -18.76 10.88
N ASN A 838 0.85 -17.70 11.48
CA ASN A 838 -0.55 -17.57 11.87
C ASN A 838 -1.54 -17.43 10.68
N ASN A 839 -1.06 -17.10 9.47
CA ASN A 839 -1.91 -16.77 8.34
C ASN A 839 -2.24 -17.97 7.43
N THR A 840 -3.51 -18.09 7.00
CA THR A 840 -3.97 -19.16 6.10
C THR A 840 -4.40 -18.60 4.74
N TYR A 841 -3.53 -18.78 3.75
CA TYR A 841 -3.73 -18.39 2.36
C TYR A 841 -4.55 -19.44 1.60
N TYR A 842 -5.41 -19.00 0.69
CA TYR A 842 -6.35 -19.87 -0.03
C TYR A 842 -6.22 -19.71 -1.55
N SER A 843 -6.34 -20.82 -2.29
CA SER A 843 -6.58 -20.74 -3.73
C SER A 843 -8.01 -20.26 -4.02
N ALA A 844 -8.25 -19.77 -5.23
CA ALA A 844 -9.61 -19.61 -5.75
C ALA A 844 -10.37 -20.96 -5.71
N TRP A 845 -11.69 -20.89 -5.53
CA TRP A 845 -12.56 -22.07 -5.63
C TRP A 845 -12.64 -22.56 -7.08
N THR A 846 -12.62 -23.87 -7.31
CA THR A 846 -12.88 -24.45 -8.63
C THR A 846 -14.25 -24.04 -9.18
N LYS A 847 -14.46 -24.13 -10.50
CA LYS A 847 -15.84 -24.21 -11.04
C LYS A 847 -16.63 -25.31 -10.31
N ALA A 848 -17.92 -25.07 -10.04
CA ALA A 848 -18.74 -26.02 -9.28
C ALA A 848 -18.99 -27.30 -10.10
N LYS A 849 -18.78 -28.46 -9.49
CA LYS A 849 -19.17 -29.77 -10.05
C LYS A 849 -20.40 -30.29 -9.33
N THR A 850 -21.25 -31.01 -10.05
CA THR A 850 -22.51 -31.55 -9.53
C THR A 850 -22.37 -33.04 -9.21
N VAL A 851 -22.98 -33.50 -8.12
CA VAL A 851 -23.06 -34.92 -7.76
C VAL A 851 -24.44 -35.26 -7.20
N LYS A 852 -25.03 -36.38 -7.63
CA LYS A 852 -26.23 -36.96 -7.01
C LYS A 852 -25.79 -37.99 -5.98
N THR A 853 -26.22 -37.87 -4.72
CA THR A 853 -26.04 -38.92 -3.72
C THR A 853 -26.80 -40.18 -4.13
N ARG A 854 -26.33 -41.36 -3.73
CA ARG A 854 -27.13 -42.59 -3.82
C ARG A 854 -28.01 -42.67 -2.57
#